data_AF-E1YBK1-F1
#
_entry.id   AF-E1YBK1-F1
#
_cell.length_a   1.000
_cell.length_b   1.000
_cell.length_c   1.000
_cell.angle_alpha   90.00
_cell.angle_beta   90.00
_cell.angle_gamma   90.00
#
_symmetry.space_group_name_H-M   'P 1'
#
loop_
_entity.id
_entity.type
_entity.pdbx_description
1 polymer ?
#
loop_
_entity_poly.entity_id
_entity_poly.type
_entity_poly.pdbx_seq_one_letter_code
_entity_poly.pdbx_strand_id
1 'polypeptide(L)'
;MFEIRNIKLEILRPGPAHNQLLSPLTPYIALCGSDGPVTVYLPFEQRQLLSRLERLRYYVGGNAIAPSQREAELRDLGEIIGLFFGQVPALLAELGNNRAERGKLVHLRLSLSAFELGLVPFETAIAPNGFPGSGSPLFLQSNIPITLTREVRRGQPLPVKWDRPPRILFIFASPGGLATVPAENHLLALRRAIAPWVKVKDSVEDQVKEVKKMITVLPEATLDQIRITCADTEFTHVHILAHGAPYDNNIDKHYGLALCSSSNPAEIDIVDGERLAIALTPERATTSTGRNRPTVLSLATCDSANVNSVLTLGGSIAHELHAAGIPWVFASQFPLWMRASTICTEVLYKRLLKGADPRCILYELRQRLRTSCPETHDWASIVTYATVPWNFEKQVDEFRDKQTRDRIEIKFARIDDLLNNRKSESCADETVSSEMKVLSETIRKELKEWLDDTTVPTTPKERSELLGVSAASEKRIGIAYHKLSDKANKLQAYNNSCEFYRKAFQTDTTNSWVITQYLSMLAVIRQEKGDGMTGLAEKYGQLWNAALLIIDMQLPTLAGQDLAWAYGTLAELELLESIYAGEEYKEETSKDLIANYCKEIIETCEPDAFAVQSTERQFSRYTDIWKNEKWDALAKAALAVLGKR
;
A
#
# COMPACT_ATOMS: atom_id res chain seq x y z
N MET A 1 4.30 -6.33 11.57
CA MET A 1 5.11 -5.38 10.77
C MET A 1 6.17 -4.79 11.70
N PHE A 2 7.37 -4.57 11.20
CA PHE A 2 8.50 -4.14 12.03
C PHE A 2 8.46 -2.62 12.27
N GLU A 3 8.84 -2.15 13.46
CA GLU A 3 9.25 -0.74 13.62
C GLU A 3 10.50 -0.51 12.76
N ILE A 4 10.53 0.55 11.94
CA ILE A 4 11.59 0.74 10.95
C ILE A 4 12.56 1.83 11.41
N ARG A 5 13.83 1.45 11.61
CA ARG A 5 14.92 2.39 11.88
C ARG A 5 15.66 2.69 10.58
N ASN A 6 15.70 3.96 10.19
CA ASN A 6 16.42 4.40 9.00
C ASN A 6 17.86 4.77 9.35
N ILE A 7 18.83 4.17 8.66
CA ILE A 7 20.26 4.53 8.72
C ILE A 7 20.65 5.01 7.33
N LYS A 8 21.21 6.22 7.23
CA LYS A 8 21.73 6.76 5.97
C LYS A 8 23.24 6.58 5.93
N LEU A 9 23.72 5.92 4.87
CA LEU A 9 25.13 5.83 4.52
C LEU A 9 25.35 6.55 3.18
N GLU A 10 26.11 7.63 3.18
CA GLU A 10 26.50 8.34 1.96
C GLU A 10 27.93 7.98 1.56
N ILE A 11 28.14 7.61 0.30
CA ILE A 11 29.48 7.38 -0.25
C ILE A 11 29.76 8.44 -1.31
N LEU A 12 30.70 9.32 -0.98
CA LEU A 12 31.03 10.52 -1.74
C LEU A 12 32.39 10.38 -2.42
N ARG A 13 32.46 10.69 -3.72
CA ARG A 13 33.72 10.91 -4.43
C ARG A 13 33.84 12.39 -4.83
N PRO A 14 34.97 13.06 -4.57
CA PRO A 14 35.24 14.37 -5.14
C PRO A 14 35.28 14.35 -6.67
N GLY A 15 34.77 15.39 -7.30
CA GLY A 15 34.78 15.55 -8.76
C GLY A 15 33.48 15.14 -9.47
N PRO A 16 33.49 15.08 -10.81
CA PRO A 16 32.31 14.69 -11.61
C PRO A 16 31.85 13.27 -11.30
N ALA A 17 30.55 12.98 -11.34
CA ALA A 17 29.97 11.68 -11.00
C ALA A 17 30.39 10.51 -11.93
N HIS A 18 30.77 10.84 -13.16
CA HIS A 18 31.15 9.90 -14.24
C HIS A 18 32.64 10.00 -14.62
N ASN A 19 33.06 9.20 -15.59
CA ASN A 19 34.37 9.25 -16.25
C ASN A 19 35.55 8.95 -15.31
N GLN A 20 35.28 8.17 -14.26
CA GLN A 20 36.25 7.67 -13.32
C GLN A 20 36.09 6.15 -13.23
N LEU A 21 37.18 5.42 -13.44
CA LEU A 21 37.21 3.97 -13.24
C LEU A 21 37.34 3.65 -11.75
N LEU A 22 36.75 2.53 -11.32
CA LEU A 22 37.07 1.97 -10.01
C LEU A 22 38.57 1.67 -9.90
N SER A 23 39.17 2.14 -8.83
CA SER A 23 40.56 1.86 -8.47
C SER A 23 40.70 1.76 -6.95
N PRO A 24 41.52 0.83 -6.43
CA PRO A 24 41.85 0.73 -5.01
C PRO A 24 42.52 1.96 -4.42
N LEU A 25 43.08 2.83 -5.27
CA LEU A 25 43.74 4.06 -4.86
C LEU A 25 42.78 5.25 -4.78
N THR A 26 41.53 5.11 -5.26
CA THR A 26 40.56 6.20 -5.24
C THR A 26 39.96 6.32 -3.83
N PRO A 27 40.17 7.45 -3.12
CA PRO A 27 39.56 7.66 -1.82
C PRO A 27 38.08 8.04 -1.97
N TYR A 28 37.23 7.36 -1.21
CA TYR A 28 35.82 7.75 -1.05
C TYR A 28 35.60 8.24 0.38
N ILE A 29 34.70 9.21 0.55
CA ILE A 29 34.28 9.70 1.86
C ILE A 29 32.97 9.03 2.22
N ALA A 30 32.95 8.28 3.32
CA ALA A 30 31.76 7.70 3.91
C ALA A 30 31.20 8.61 5.02
N LEU A 31 29.91 8.90 4.97
CA LEU A 31 29.17 9.61 6.01
C LEU A 31 28.06 8.71 6.55
N CYS A 32 28.01 8.49 7.86
CA CYS A 32 26.98 7.68 8.50
C CYS A 32 26.74 8.15 9.94
N GLY A 33 25.47 8.30 10.32
CA GLY A 33 25.10 8.73 11.68
C GLY A 33 25.59 10.14 12.03
N SER A 34 25.90 10.35 13.31
CA SER A 34 26.40 11.63 13.84
C SER A 34 27.93 11.74 13.86
N ASP A 35 28.64 10.68 13.49
CA ASP A 35 30.10 10.64 13.53
C ASP A 35 30.74 11.39 12.35
N GLY A 36 32.02 11.72 12.50
CA GLY A 36 32.78 12.41 11.46
C GLY A 36 32.98 11.57 10.18
N PRO A 37 33.31 12.22 9.05
CA PRO A 37 33.61 11.54 7.79
C PRO A 37 34.78 10.55 7.93
N VAL A 38 34.67 9.41 7.25
CA VAL A 38 35.72 8.39 7.19
C VAL A 38 36.12 8.15 5.74
N THR A 39 37.42 8.07 5.47
CA THR A 39 37.91 7.68 4.14
C THR A 39 37.89 6.16 3.99
N VAL A 40 37.25 5.68 2.94
CA VAL A 40 37.13 4.25 2.60
C VAL A 40 37.63 3.97 1.19
N TYR A 41 38.04 2.72 0.96
CA TYR A 41 38.59 2.28 -0.32
C TYR A 41 37.89 1.00 -0.79
N LEU A 42 37.54 0.96 -2.08
CA LEU A 42 37.04 -0.24 -2.72
C LEU A 42 38.22 -1.05 -3.26
N PRO A 43 38.36 -2.34 -2.90
CA PRO A 43 39.54 -3.14 -3.24
C PRO A 43 39.45 -3.73 -4.66
N PHE A 44 38.90 -2.98 -5.61
CA PHE A 44 38.70 -3.43 -6.98
C PHE A 44 39.33 -2.47 -7.98
N GLU A 45 40.10 -3.03 -8.90
CA GLU A 45 40.29 -2.41 -10.20
C GLU A 45 39.02 -2.64 -11.05
N GLN A 46 38.63 -1.66 -11.87
CA GLN A 46 37.43 -1.73 -12.73
C GLN A 46 37.32 -3.07 -13.48
N ARG A 47 38.38 -3.43 -14.22
CA ARG A 47 38.40 -4.65 -15.04
C ARG A 47 38.26 -5.92 -14.20
N GLN A 48 38.84 -5.92 -13.00
CA GLN A 48 38.71 -7.02 -12.05
C GLN A 48 37.25 -7.17 -11.64
N LEU A 49 36.59 -6.09 -11.20
CA LEU A 49 35.18 -6.16 -10.81
C LEU A 49 34.30 -6.64 -11.97
N LEU A 50 34.44 -6.06 -13.17
CA LEU A 50 33.67 -6.49 -14.34
C LEU A 50 33.86 -7.99 -14.65
N SER A 51 35.08 -8.51 -14.57
CA SER A 51 35.33 -9.94 -14.76
C SER A 51 34.67 -10.81 -13.67
N ARG A 52 34.57 -10.33 -12.43
CA ARG A 52 33.87 -11.05 -11.35
C ARG A 52 32.35 -11.01 -11.56
N LEU A 53 31.80 -9.87 -11.98
CA LEU A 53 30.38 -9.73 -12.31
C LEU A 53 29.96 -10.65 -13.47
N GLU A 54 30.80 -10.79 -14.50
CA GLU A 54 30.56 -11.75 -15.59
C GLU A 54 30.46 -13.20 -15.10
N ARG A 55 31.24 -13.59 -14.08
CA ARG A 55 31.17 -14.95 -13.50
C ARG A 55 29.90 -15.20 -12.69
N LEU A 56 29.16 -14.15 -12.32
CA LEU A 56 27.85 -14.28 -11.68
C LEU A 56 26.74 -14.52 -12.70
N ARG A 57 26.96 -14.27 -14.00
CA ARG A 57 25.93 -14.50 -15.02
C ARG A 57 25.58 -15.99 -15.14
N TYR A 58 24.37 -16.29 -15.61
CA TYR A 58 23.95 -17.67 -15.84
C TYR A 58 24.64 -18.28 -17.06
N TYR A 59 24.92 -17.46 -18.07
CA TYR A 59 25.58 -17.85 -19.32
C TYR A 59 26.65 -16.83 -19.70
N VAL A 60 27.77 -17.30 -20.23
CA VAL A 60 28.83 -16.47 -20.85
C VAL A 60 29.25 -17.12 -22.15
N GLY A 61 29.18 -16.36 -23.26
CA GLY A 61 29.53 -16.87 -24.59
C GLY A 61 28.72 -18.10 -25.02
N GLY A 62 27.44 -18.19 -24.59
CA GLY A 62 26.56 -19.34 -24.86
C GLY A 62 26.76 -20.54 -23.94
N ASN A 63 27.79 -20.55 -23.09
CA ASN A 63 28.04 -21.64 -22.14
C ASN A 63 27.42 -21.32 -20.78
N ALA A 64 26.71 -22.29 -20.19
CA ALA A 64 26.20 -22.16 -18.83
C ALA A 64 27.36 -22.16 -17.83
N ILE A 65 27.36 -21.20 -16.91
CA ILE A 65 28.29 -21.22 -15.77
C ILE A 65 27.78 -22.25 -14.75
N ALA A 66 28.68 -22.98 -14.10
CA ALA A 66 28.29 -23.94 -13.06
C ALA A 66 27.68 -23.23 -11.83
N PRO A 67 26.59 -23.74 -11.23
CA PRO A 67 26.00 -23.15 -10.02
C PRO A 67 27.01 -22.98 -8.86
N SER A 68 27.85 -23.99 -8.61
CA SER A 68 28.88 -23.95 -7.56
C SER A 68 29.91 -22.84 -7.77
N GLN A 69 30.27 -22.56 -9.03
CA GLN A 69 31.17 -21.46 -9.37
C GLN A 69 30.53 -20.10 -9.07
N ARG A 70 29.25 -19.92 -9.43
CA ARG A 70 28.52 -18.69 -9.10
C ARG A 70 28.37 -18.49 -7.59
N GLU A 71 28.06 -19.56 -6.86
CA GLU A 71 27.91 -19.50 -5.40
C GLU A 71 29.22 -19.12 -4.70
N ALA A 72 30.34 -19.70 -5.14
CA ALA A 72 31.67 -19.34 -4.64
C ALA A 72 32.00 -17.88 -4.95
N GLU A 73 31.79 -17.45 -6.19
CA GLU A 73 32.03 -16.07 -6.61
C GLU A 73 31.15 -15.07 -5.84
N LEU A 74 29.87 -15.39 -5.64
CA LEU A 74 28.93 -14.59 -4.86
C LEU A 74 29.38 -14.44 -3.41
N ARG A 75 29.84 -15.53 -2.81
CA ARG A 75 30.36 -15.53 -1.44
C ARG A 75 31.62 -14.68 -1.33
N ASP A 76 32.62 -14.93 -2.17
CA ASP A 76 33.88 -14.20 -2.12
C ASP A 76 33.67 -12.70 -2.36
N LEU A 77 32.79 -12.34 -3.31
CA LEU A 77 32.45 -10.93 -3.56
C LEU A 77 31.68 -10.33 -2.38
N GLY A 78 30.75 -11.08 -1.79
CA GLY A 78 30.00 -10.69 -0.60
C GLY A 78 30.88 -10.42 0.62
N GLU A 79 31.90 -11.26 0.86
CA GLU A 79 32.86 -11.08 1.96
C GLU A 79 33.67 -9.79 1.77
N ILE A 80 34.12 -9.50 0.55
CA ILE A 80 34.86 -8.26 0.25
C ILE A 80 33.99 -7.01 0.43
N ILE A 81 32.74 -7.03 -0.04
CA ILE A 81 31.80 -5.92 0.14
C ILE A 81 31.43 -5.75 1.62
N GLY A 82 31.31 -6.87 2.35
CA GLY A 82 31.19 -6.88 3.80
C GLY A 82 32.31 -6.11 4.50
N LEU A 83 33.56 -6.43 4.14
CA LEU A 83 34.73 -5.72 4.67
C LEU A 83 34.72 -4.23 4.33
N PHE A 84 34.24 -3.85 3.14
CA PHE A 84 34.05 -2.44 2.78
C PHE A 84 33.08 -1.74 3.76
N PHE A 85 31.93 -2.33 4.08
CA PHE A 85 31.05 -1.79 5.11
C PHE A 85 31.70 -1.76 6.50
N GLY A 86 32.56 -2.75 6.79
CA GLY A 86 33.35 -2.81 8.01
C GLY A 86 34.36 -1.67 8.18
N GLN A 87 34.73 -0.96 7.11
CA GLN A 87 35.59 0.23 7.17
C GLN A 87 34.88 1.47 7.74
N VAL A 88 33.57 1.40 8.01
CA VAL A 88 32.77 2.53 8.54
C VAL A 88 32.35 2.23 10.00
N PRO A 89 33.11 2.68 11.01
CA PRO A 89 32.81 2.41 12.42
C PRO A 89 31.42 2.90 12.86
N ALA A 90 30.99 4.06 12.35
CA ALA A 90 29.68 4.62 12.66
C ALA A 90 28.53 3.70 12.19
N LEU A 91 28.68 3.04 11.03
CA LEU A 91 27.70 2.08 10.54
C LEU A 91 27.63 0.85 11.46
N LEU A 92 28.78 0.36 11.92
CA LEU A 92 28.85 -0.72 12.90
C LEU A 92 28.13 -0.34 14.20
N ALA A 93 28.35 0.87 14.72
CA ALA A 93 27.69 1.36 15.94
C ALA A 93 26.17 1.46 15.75
N GLU A 94 25.72 2.04 14.64
CA GLU A 94 24.30 2.17 14.29
C GLU A 94 23.60 0.80 14.16
N LEU A 95 24.25 -0.19 13.54
CA LEU A 95 23.74 -1.55 13.43
C LEU A 95 23.82 -2.33 14.74
N GLY A 96 24.88 -2.12 15.53
CA GLY A 96 25.13 -2.79 16.81
C GLY A 96 24.11 -2.42 17.89
N ASN A 97 23.69 -1.15 17.94
CA ASN A 97 22.65 -0.67 18.87
C ASN A 97 21.31 -1.40 18.69
N ASN A 98 21.03 -1.95 17.51
CA ASN A 98 19.78 -2.68 17.23
C ASN A 98 19.77 -4.12 17.77
N ARG A 99 20.91 -4.66 18.27
CA ARG A 99 20.95 -6.01 18.88
C ARG A 99 20.04 -6.14 20.10
N ALA A 100 19.72 -5.04 20.78
CA ALA A 100 18.96 -5.02 22.02
C ALA A 100 17.43 -5.03 21.82
N GLU A 101 16.93 -4.68 20.63
CA GLU A 101 15.50 -4.43 20.39
C GLU A 101 14.92 -5.44 19.39
N ARG A 102 14.36 -6.55 19.91
CA ARG A 102 13.66 -7.55 19.07
C ARG A 102 12.46 -6.90 18.38
N GLY A 103 12.31 -7.12 17.06
CA GLY A 103 11.13 -6.71 16.29
C GLY A 103 11.28 -5.44 15.46
N LYS A 104 12.51 -4.88 15.31
CA LYS A 104 12.77 -3.72 14.42
C LYS A 104 13.45 -4.13 13.12
N LEU A 105 13.06 -3.52 12.01
CA LEU A 105 13.71 -3.63 10.70
C LEU A 105 14.64 -2.43 10.52
N VAL A 106 15.89 -2.72 10.18
CA VAL A 106 16.85 -1.68 9.81
C VAL A 106 16.74 -1.42 8.32
N HIS A 107 16.49 -0.17 7.96
CA HIS A 107 16.56 0.29 6.58
C HIS A 107 17.88 1.05 6.36
N LEU A 108 18.82 0.40 5.68
CA LEU A 108 20.07 1.01 5.23
C LEU A 108 19.82 1.72 3.89
N ARG A 109 19.86 3.05 3.92
CA ARG A 109 19.76 3.92 2.74
C ARG A 109 21.16 4.24 2.25
N LEU A 110 21.52 3.69 1.10
CA LEU A 110 22.82 3.93 0.47
C LEU A 110 22.73 5.04 -0.57
N SER A 111 23.22 6.23 -0.23
CA SER A 111 23.28 7.35 -1.18
C SER A 111 24.62 7.35 -1.90
N LEU A 112 24.57 7.23 -3.23
CA LEU A 112 25.76 7.14 -4.08
C LEU A 112 25.90 8.40 -4.91
N SER A 113 27.11 8.97 -4.94
CA SER A 113 27.44 10.16 -5.72
C SER A 113 28.08 9.88 -7.08
N ALA A 114 28.70 8.71 -7.24
CA ALA A 114 29.53 8.38 -8.40
C ALA A 114 29.01 7.11 -9.10
N PHE A 115 29.01 7.11 -10.43
CA PHE A 115 28.38 6.04 -11.24
C PHE A 115 29.12 4.71 -11.13
N GLU A 116 30.43 4.74 -10.89
CA GLU A 116 31.23 3.52 -10.75
C GLU A 116 30.87 2.74 -9.48
N LEU A 117 30.33 3.40 -8.45
CA LEU A 117 29.76 2.74 -7.28
C LEU A 117 28.48 1.97 -7.61
N GLY A 118 27.76 2.37 -8.67
CA GLY A 118 26.58 1.67 -9.16
C GLY A 118 26.88 0.24 -9.62
N LEU A 119 28.11 -0.04 -10.05
CA LEU A 119 28.58 -1.38 -10.45
C LEU A 119 28.73 -2.33 -9.26
N VAL A 120 28.96 -1.80 -8.05
CA VAL A 120 29.22 -2.63 -6.88
C VAL A 120 27.91 -3.30 -6.44
N PRO A 121 27.85 -4.65 -6.34
CA PRO A 121 26.64 -5.36 -5.95
C PRO A 121 26.51 -5.38 -4.42
N PHE A 122 26.27 -4.21 -3.82
CA PHE A 122 26.21 -4.04 -2.36
C PHE A 122 25.27 -5.04 -1.67
N GLU A 123 24.20 -5.44 -2.35
CA GLU A 123 23.19 -6.39 -1.93
C GLU A 123 23.74 -7.81 -1.66
N THR A 124 24.94 -8.15 -2.14
CA THR A 124 25.59 -9.45 -1.89
C THR A 124 26.39 -9.48 -0.59
N ALA A 125 26.49 -8.35 0.13
CA ALA A 125 27.36 -8.23 1.30
C ALA A 125 27.15 -9.34 2.33
N ILE A 126 28.26 -9.93 2.78
CA ILE A 126 28.30 -10.84 3.91
C ILE A 126 28.73 -10.03 5.14
N ALA A 127 28.03 -10.20 6.25
CA ALA A 127 28.30 -9.44 7.45
C ALA A 127 29.76 -9.65 7.93
N PRO A 128 30.59 -8.60 8.02
CA PRO A 128 31.96 -8.73 8.53
C PRO A 128 31.95 -8.95 10.06
N ASN A 129 33.14 -9.20 10.63
CA ASN A 129 33.29 -9.31 12.08
C ASN A 129 32.75 -8.06 12.80
N GLY A 130 32.02 -8.28 13.90
CA GLY A 130 31.35 -7.23 14.66
C GLY A 130 29.93 -6.91 14.19
N PHE A 131 29.61 -7.11 12.91
CA PHE A 131 28.24 -6.89 12.43
C PHE A 131 27.28 -7.94 12.99
N PRO A 132 25.97 -7.61 13.08
CA PRO A 132 24.90 -8.60 13.19
C PRO A 132 25.13 -9.79 12.24
N GLY A 133 24.95 -11.03 12.73
CA GLY A 133 25.01 -12.23 11.90
C GLY A 133 26.32 -12.43 11.13
N SER A 134 27.46 -12.02 11.70
CA SER A 134 28.81 -12.18 11.15
C SER A 134 29.00 -13.50 10.38
N GLY A 135 29.54 -13.40 9.15
CA GLY A 135 29.74 -14.54 8.25
C GLY A 135 28.49 -14.97 7.46
N SER A 136 27.33 -14.37 7.70
CA SER A 136 26.09 -14.63 6.95
C SER A 136 25.73 -13.47 6.02
N PRO A 137 24.98 -13.71 4.92
CA PRO A 137 24.50 -12.63 4.05
C PRO A 137 23.73 -11.58 4.85
N LEU A 138 24.16 -10.31 4.76
CA LEU A 138 23.71 -9.23 5.64
C LEU A 138 22.21 -8.93 5.48
N PHE A 139 21.70 -8.99 4.25
CA PHE A 139 20.31 -8.65 3.93
C PHE A 139 19.36 -9.87 3.90
N LEU A 140 19.81 -11.01 4.43
CA LEU A 140 19.00 -12.21 4.64
C LEU A 140 18.91 -12.61 6.12
N GLN A 141 19.29 -11.74 7.04
CA GLN A 141 19.30 -12.08 8.46
C GLN A 141 17.91 -11.99 9.09
N SER A 142 17.47 -13.04 9.78
CA SER A 142 16.18 -13.06 10.49
C SER A 142 16.24 -12.48 11.91
N ASN A 143 17.40 -12.55 12.56
CA ASN A 143 17.55 -12.08 13.94
C ASN A 143 17.60 -10.54 14.03
N ILE A 144 18.28 -9.92 13.06
CA ILE A 144 18.36 -8.47 12.89
C ILE A 144 18.04 -8.22 11.43
N PRO A 145 16.76 -8.01 11.08
CA PRO A 145 16.37 -7.83 9.70
C PRO A 145 16.90 -6.50 9.19
N ILE A 146 17.62 -6.55 8.07
CA ILE A 146 18.22 -5.38 7.42
C ILE A 146 17.80 -5.38 5.95
N THR A 147 17.35 -4.24 5.45
CA THR A 147 17.04 -4.03 4.04
C THR A 147 17.85 -2.86 3.48
N LEU A 148 18.32 -3.01 2.25
CA LEU A 148 19.10 -2.01 1.53
C LEU A 148 18.27 -1.39 0.41
N THR A 149 18.27 -0.07 0.34
CA THR A 149 17.88 0.69 -0.85
C THR A 149 19.02 1.61 -1.28
N ARG A 150 19.06 1.92 -2.57
CA ARG A 150 19.95 2.91 -3.16
C ARG A 150 19.21 4.23 -3.35
N GLU A 151 19.90 5.35 -3.28
CA GLU A 151 19.31 6.67 -3.52
C GLU A 151 20.26 7.51 -4.36
N VAL A 152 19.71 8.13 -5.41
CA VAL A 152 20.45 9.14 -6.18
C VAL A 152 20.54 10.38 -5.32
N ARG A 153 21.75 10.84 -5.03
CA ARG A 153 21.97 12.02 -4.19
C ARG A 153 21.37 13.26 -4.85
N ARG A 154 20.52 13.99 -4.10
CA ARG A 154 19.81 15.20 -4.57
C ARG A 154 19.82 16.28 -3.49
N GLY A 155 19.68 17.53 -3.91
CA GLY A 155 19.55 18.67 -2.99
C GLY A 155 18.21 18.72 -2.25
N GLN A 156 17.14 18.16 -2.83
CA GLN A 156 15.82 18.04 -2.21
C GLN A 156 15.25 16.63 -2.41
N PRO A 157 14.51 16.08 -1.42
CA PRO A 157 13.80 14.81 -1.59
C PRO A 157 12.75 14.90 -2.70
N LEU A 158 12.54 13.80 -3.42
CA LEU A 158 11.41 13.70 -4.35
C LEU A 158 10.09 13.78 -3.57
N PRO A 159 9.08 14.52 -4.06
CA PRO A 159 7.75 14.47 -3.48
C PRO A 159 7.17 13.06 -3.67
N VAL A 160 6.70 12.46 -2.59
CA VAL A 160 6.03 11.16 -2.61
C VAL A 160 4.63 11.35 -2.07
N LYS A 161 3.64 10.92 -2.86
CA LYS A 161 2.25 10.79 -2.46
C LYS A 161 1.88 9.31 -2.53
N TRP A 162 2.00 8.62 -1.40
CA TRP A 162 1.83 7.17 -1.31
C TRP A 162 0.35 6.74 -1.20
N ASP A 163 -0.52 7.61 -0.67
CA ASP A 163 -1.94 7.37 -0.38
C ASP A 163 -2.88 7.39 -1.61
N ARG A 164 -2.31 7.38 -2.82
CA ARG A 164 -3.05 7.47 -4.09
C ARG A 164 -3.81 6.16 -4.36
N PRO A 165 -5.05 6.22 -4.89
CA PRO A 165 -5.77 5.04 -5.33
C PRO A 165 -4.94 4.19 -6.32
N PRO A 166 -4.76 2.88 -6.09
CA PRO A 166 -3.91 2.07 -6.95
C PRO A 166 -4.44 1.97 -8.39
N ARG A 167 -3.57 2.25 -9.37
CA ARG A 167 -3.80 2.03 -10.80
C ARG A 167 -2.52 1.50 -11.41
N ILE A 168 -2.60 0.31 -12.00
CA ILE A 168 -1.46 -0.47 -12.47
C ILE A 168 -1.42 -0.41 -14.00
N LEU A 169 -0.27 -0.06 -14.56
CA LEU A 169 0.07 -0.29 -15.95
C LEU A 169 0.99 -1.51 -16.05
N PHE A 170 0.53 -2.57 -16.69
CA PHE A 170 1.34 -3.75 -17.00
C PHE A 170 1.76 -3.72 -18.46
N ILE A 171 3.07 -3.62 -18.70
CA ILE A 171 3.70 -3.57 -20.00
C ILE A 171 4.47 -4.87 -20.19
N PHE A 172 4.30 -5.52 -21.33
CA PHE A 172 5.20 -6.59 -21.71
C PHE A 172 5.50 -6.59 -23.21
N ALA A 173 6.67 -7.10 -23.57
CA ALA A 173 7.08 -7.26 -24.96
C ALA A 173 7.97 -8.51 -25.12
N SER A 174 7.76 -9.23 -26.21
CA SER A 174 8.57 -10.36 -26.69
C SER A 174 8.83 -10.18 -28.19
N PRO A 175 9.59 -9.12 -28.59
CA PRO A 175 9.83 -8.84 -29.99
C PRO A 175 10.60 -9.98 -30.67
N GLY A 176 10.53 -10.04 -32.01
CA GLY A 176 11.04 -11.15 -32.80
C GLY A 176 12.50 -11.49 -32.52
N GLY A 177 12.82 -12.79 -32.41
CA GLY A 177 14.18 -13.28 -32.15
C GLY A 177 14.53 -13.45 -30.67
N LEU A 178 13.67 -13.01 -29.74
CA LEU A 178 13.82 -13.25 -28.32
C LEU A 178 12.84 -14.32 -27.81
N ALA A 179 13.18 -14.97 -26.70
CA ALA A 179 12.30 -15.95 -26.07
C ALA A 179 11.03 -15.26 -25.54
N THR A 180 9.91 -15.98 -25.51
CA THR A 180 8.67 -15.45 -24.93
C THR A 180 8.81 -15.19 -23.43
N VAL A 181 8.41 -14.00 -22.97
CA VAL A 181 8.37 -13.68 -21.54
C VAL A 181 7.16 -14.32 -20.86
N PRO A 182 7.20 -14.61 -19.53
CA PRO A 182 6.10 -15.27 -18.82
C PRO A 182 4.92 -14.31 -18.49
N ALA A 183 4.37 -13.65 -19.51
CA ALA A 183 3.36 -12.59 -19.35
C ALA A 183 2.08 -13.09 -18.65
N GLU A 184 1.62 -14.30 -18.96
CA GLU A 184 0.43 -14.88 -18.34
C GLU A 184 0.60 -15.09 -16.82
N ASN A 185 1.77 -15.57 -16.38
CA ASN A 185 2.06 -15.77 -14.98
C ASN A 185 2.09 -14.45 -14.20
N HIS A 186 2.68 -13.41 -14.80
CA HIS A 186 2.71 -12.06 -14.24
C HIS A 186 1.30 -11.45 -14.18
N LEU A 187 0.52 -11.58 -15.26
CA LEU A 187 -0.87 -11.10 -15.29
C LEU A 187 -1.73 -11.83 -14.24
N LEU A 188 -1.57 -13.14 -14.07
CA LEU A 188 -2.28 -13.91 -13.05
C LEU A 188 -1.89 -13.44 -11.63
N ALA A 189 -0.60 -13.18 -11.38
CA ALA A 189 -0.13 -12.63 -10.11
C ALA A 189 -0.75 -11.25 -9.83
N LEU A 190 -0.76 -10.35 -10.82
CA LEU A 190 -1.37 -9.03 -10.71
C LEU A 190 -2.89 -9.12 -10.49
N ARG A 191 -3.60 -9.99 -11.24
CA ARG A 191 -5.03 -10.22 -11.07
C ARG A 191 -5.38 -10.72 -9.67
N ARG A 192 -4.61 -11.67 -9.13
CA ARG A 192 -4.76 -12.14 -7.74
C ARG A 192 -4.49 -11.04 -6.73
N ALA A 193 -3.52 -10.17 -7.01
CA ALA A 193 -3.17 -9.06 -6.14
C ALA A 193 -4.30 -8.02 -6.06
N ILE A 194 -4.93 -7.63 -7.17
CA ILE A 194 -6.03 -6.63 -7.17
C ILE A 194 -7.37 -7.19 -6.73
N ALA A 195 -7.59 -8.52 -6.82
CA ALA A 195 -8.89 -9.16 -6.59
C ALA A 195 -9.66 -8.68 -5.34
N PRO A 196 -9.03 -8.42 -4.18
CA PRO A 196 -9.76 -7.95 -3.00
C PRO A 196 -10.45 -6.59 -3.15
N TRP A 197 -10.05 -5.77 -4.14
CA TRP A 197 -10.59 -4.44 -4.40
C TRP A 197 -11.46 -4.36 -5.66
N VAL A 198 -11.62 -5.48 -6.36
CA VAL A 198 -12.45 -5.55 -7.56
C VAL A 198 -13.86 -5.95 -7.17
N LYS A 199 -14.87 -5.16 -7.57
CA LYS A 199 -16.28 -5.51 -7.36
C LYS A 199 -16.59 -6.84 -8.04
N VAL A 200 -17.23 -7.74 -7.29
CA VAL A 200 -17.67 -9.03 -7.80
C VAL A 200 -18.94 -8.82 -8.60
N LYS A 201 -18.95 -9.28 -9.86
CA LYS A 201 -20.11 -9.24 -10.75
C LYS A 201 -20.38 -10.62 -11.32
N ASP A 202 -21.67 -10.94 -11.51
CA ASP A 202 -22.09 -12.26 -11.96
C ASP A 202 -21.77 -12.49 -13.45
N SER A 203 -21.75 -11.42 -14.25
CA SER A 203 -21.34 -11.45 -15.65
C SER A 203 -19.82 -11.35 -15.79
N VAL A 204 -19.24 -12.22 -16.64
CA VAL A 204 -17.81 -12.18 -16.99
C VAL A 204 -17.42 -10.84 -17.63
N GLU A 205 -18.28 -10.27 -18.47
CA GLU A 205 -18.00 -9.00 -19.16
C GLU A 205 -17.89 -7.84 -18.17
N ASP A 206 -18.82 -7.77 -17.22
CA ASP A 206 -18.81 -6.72 -16.20
C ASP A 206 -17.68 -6.94 -15.20
N GLN A 207 -17.35 -8.19 -14.86
CA GLN A 207 -16.19 -8.51 -14.06
C GLN A 207 -14.89 -8.02 -14.72
N VAL A 208 -14.76 -8.17 -16.05
CA VAL A 208 -13.62 -7.66 -16.82
C VAL A 208 -13.59 -6.13 -16.80
N LYS A 209 -14.73 -5.45 -16.88
CA LYS A 209 -14.80 -3.98 -16.76
C LYS A 209 -14.30 -3.51 -15.39
N GLU A 210 -14.71 -4.16 -14.30
CA GLU A 210 -14.24 -3.83 -12.96
C GLU A 210 -12.72 -4.06 -12.81
N VAL A 211 -12.18 -5.14 -13.36
CA VAL A 211 -10.73 -5.39 -13.40
C VAL A 211 -10.00 -4.27 -14.16
N LYS A 212 -10.49 -3.88 -15.33
CA LYS A 212 -9.88 -2.85 -16.18
C LYS A 212 -9.82 -1.45 -15.54
N LYS A 213 -10.63 -1.18 -14.50
CA LYS A 213 -10.53 0.06 -13.72
C LYS A 213 -9.23 0.15 -12.92
N MET A 214 -8.66 -1.00 -12.52
CA MET A 214 -7.45 -1.06 -11.71
C MET A 214 -6.20 -1.42 -12.51
N ILE A 215 -6.31 -2.27 -13.53
CA ILE A 215 -5.18 -2.71 -14.35
C ILE A 215 -5.39 -2.40 -15.83
N THR A 216 -4.40 -1.76 -16.44
CA THR A 216 -4.27 -1.57 -17.89
C THR A 216 -3.12 -2.45 -18.36
N VAL A 217 -3.33 -3.21 -19.45
CA VAL A 217 -2.33 -4.12 -20.02
C VAL A 217 -1.95 -3.64 -21.40
N LEU A 218 -0.66 -3.44 -21.65
CA LEU A 218 -0.07 -3.14 -22.96
C LEU A 218 0.75 -4.35 -23.43
N PRO A 219 0.14 -5.27 -24.21
CA PRO A 219 0.85 -6.39 -24.81
C PRO A 219 1.70 -5.92 -25.99
N GLU A 220 2.86 -6.55 -26.20
CA GLU A 220 3.79 -6.26 -27.30
C GLU A 220 4.04 -4.75 -27.48
N ALA A 221 4.30 -4.09 -26.36
CA ALA A 221 4.29 -2.64 -26.29
C ALA A 221 5.46 -2.00 -27.08
N THR A 222 5.13 -0.92 -27.77
CA THR A 222 6.11 0.02 -28.34
C THR A 222 6.34 1.20 -27.40
N LEU A 223 7.46 1.92 -27.54
CA LEU A 223 7.74 3.09 -26.71
C LEU A 223 6.69 4.20 -26.87
N ASP A 224 6.18 4.40 -28.10
CA ASP A 224 5.16 5.41 -28.38
C ASP A 224 3.83 5.10 -27.69
N GLN A 225 3.41 3.83 -27.67
CA GLN A 225 2.21 3.39 -26.95
C GLN A 225 2.33 3.63 -25.44
N ILE A 226 3.50 3.38 -24.86
CA ILE A 226 3.77 3.67 -23.44
C ILE A 226 3.60 5.17 -23.18
N ARG A 227 4.24 6.02 -24.02
CA ARG A 227 4.16 7.48 -23.88
C ARG A 227 2.73 8.00 -23.97
N ILE A 228 1.96 7.56 -24.97
CA ILE A 228 0.55 7.97 -25.17
C ILE A 228 -0.27 7.53 -23.95
N THR A 229 -0.13 6.27 -23.53
CA THR A 229 -0.89 5.72 -22.41
C THR A 229 -0.62 6.46 -21.10
N CYS A 230 0.65 6.80 -20.81
CA CYS A 230 1.03 7.56 -19.62
C CYS A 230 0.65 9.05 -19.69
N ALA A 231 0.48 9.60 -20.90
CA ALA A 231 -0.01 10.97 -21.09
C ALA A 231 -1.53 11.05 -20.83
N ASP A 232 -2.28 10.08 -21.33
CA ASP A 232 -3.74 10.02 -21.21
C ASP A 232 -4.20 9.62 -19.81
N THR A 233 -3.40 8.80 -19.12
CA THR A 233 -3.77 8.22 -17.84
C THR A 233 -2.63 8.29 -16.84
N GLU A 234 -2.95 8.76 -15.64
CA GLU A 234 -2.03 8.71 -14.51
C GLU A 234 -2.05 7.31 -13.85
N PHE A 235 -0.88 6.69 -13.74
CA PHE A 235 -0.68 5.40 -13.07
C PHE A 235 0.07 5.60 -11.76
N THR A 236 -0.24 4.78 -10.74
CA THR A 236 0.54 4.76 -9.48
C THR A 236 1.62 3.70 -9.51
N HIS A 237 1.35 2.57 -10.20
CA HIS A 237 2.28 1.47 -10.36
C HIS A 237 2.48 1.16 -11.83
N VAL A 238 3.73 0.98 -12.25
CA VAL A 238 4.08 0.48 -13.57
C VAL A 238 4.88 -0.81 -13.40
N HIS A 239 4.48 -1.87 -14.09
CA HIS A 239 5.21 -3.12 -14.16
C HIS A 239 5.64 -3.36 -15.60
N ILE A 240 6.93 -3.56 -15.82
CA ILE A 240 7.49 -3.85 -17.15
C ILE A 240 8.10 -5.24 -17.13
N LEU A 241 7.66 -6.10 -18.06
CA LEU A 241 8.20 -7.42 -18.31
C LEU A 241 8.72 -7.50 -19.75
N ALA A 242 10.02 -7.36 -19.91
CA ALA A 242 10.69 -7.48 -21.20
C ALA A 242 12.15 -7.87 -20.99
N HIS A 243 12.80 -8.37 -22.04
CA HIS A 243 14.21 -8.72 -21.99
C HIS A 243 15.09 -7.47 -21.87
N GLY A 244 16.22 -7.62 -21.20
CA GLY A 244 17.32 -6.66 -21.29
C GLY A 244 18.19 -7.01 -22.49
N ALA A 245 18.61 -6.01 -23.25
CA ALA A 245 19.48 -6.20 -24.41
C ALA A 245 20.67 -5.22 -24.36
N PRO A 246 21.89 -5.69 -24.67
CA PRO A 246 23.02 -4.79 -24.81
C PRO A 246 22.90 -3.97 -26.10
N TYR A 247 23.35 -2.72 -26.08
CA TYR A 247 23.51 -1.87 -27.27
C TYR A 247 24.84 -1.11 -27.20
N ASP A 248 25.40 -0.78 -28.37
CA ASP A 248 26.64 -0.01 -28.48
C ASP A 248 26.31 1.49 -28.55
N ASN A 249 26.89 2.28 -27.65
CA ASN A 249 26.78 3.74 -27.63
C ASN A 249 28.07 4.41 -28.14
N ASN A 250 28.47 4.09 -29.39
CA ASN A 250 29.69 4.53 -30.11
C ASN A 250 31.06 4.27 -29.44
N ILE A 251 31.14 4.22 -28.12
CA ILE A 251 32.37 4.15 -27.30
C ILE A 251 32.34 2.92 -26.37
N ASP A 252 31.17 2.59 -25.83
CA ASP A 252 30.98 1.52 -24.85
C ASP A 252 29.63 0.81 -24.98
N LYS A 253 29.46 -0.27 -24.21
CA LYS A 253 28.24 -1.09 -24.19
C LYS A 253 27.34 -0.69 -23.02
N HIS A 254 26.07 -0.51 -23.30
CA HIS A 254 25.01 -0.24 -22.32
C HIS A 254 23.90 -1.28 -22.41
N TYR A 255 23.00 -1.28 -21.43
CA TYR A 255 21.82 -2.14 -21.44
C TYR A 255 20.55 -1.30 -21.61
N GLY A 256 19.68 -1.77 -22.50
CA GLY A 256 18.36 -1.20 -22.75
C GLY A 256 17.26 -2.25 -22.56
N LEU A 257 16.03 -1.78 -22.57
CA LEU A 257 14.82 -2.59 -22.57
C LEU A 257 14.46 -2.95 -24.02
N ALA A 258 14.29 -4.24 -24.31
CA ALA A 258 13.86 -4.71 -25.62
C ALA A 258 12.32 -4.58 -25.76
N LEU A 259 11.86 -3.58 -26.51
CA LEU A 259 10.46 -3.37 -26.86
C LEU A 259 10.19 -3.68 -28.34
N CYS A 260 8.93 -3.75 -28.72
CA CYS A 260 8.55 -3.82 -30.13
C CYS A 260 8.82 -2.49 -30.82
N SER A 261 9.34 -2.52 -32.05
CA SER A 261 9.49 -1.33 -32.87
C SER A 261 8.12 -0.80 -33.34
N SER A 262 7.97 0.52 -33.42
CA SER A 262 6.76 1.18 -33.92
C SER A 262 6.57 1.02 -35.43
N SER A 263 7.66 0.79 -36.19
CA SER A 263 7.61 0.54 -37.63
C SER A 263 7.24 -0.91 -37.96
N ASN A 264 7.68 -1.86 -37.13
CA ASN A 264 7.48 -3.29 -37.35
C ASN A 264 7.51 -4.06 -36.01
N PRO A 265 6.40 -4.65 -35.54
CA PRO A 265 6.36 -5.41 -34.29
C PRO A 265 7.30 -6.63 -34.24
N ALA A 266 7.76 -7.14 -35.40
CA ALA A 266 8.73 -8.22 -35.47
C ALA A 266 10.18 -7.74 -35.22
N GLU A 267 10.43 -6.44 -35.24
CA GLU A 267 11.73 -5.84 -34.96
C GLU A 267 11.84 -5.37 -33.50
N ILE A 268 13.08 -5.37 -33.00
CA ILE A 268 13.41 -4.98 -31.63
C ILE A 268 13.82 -3.50 -31.62
N ASP A 269 13.19 -2.69 -30.77
CA ASP A 269 13.69 -1.37 -30.36
C ASP A 269 14.33 -1.50 -28.97
N ILE A 270 15.64 -1.22 -28.88
CA ILE A 270 16.35 -1.21 -27.61
C ILE A 270 16.24 0.18 -27.01
N VAL A 271 15.46 0.30 -25.93
CA VAL A 271 15.14 1.57 -25.27
C VAL A 271 15.99 1.74 -24.02
N ASP A 272 16.79 2.81 -23.97
CA ASP A 272 17.56 3.19 -22.78
C ASP A 272 16.69 3.80 -21.66
N GLY A 273 17.29 4.08 -20.50
CA GLY A 273 16.57 4.59 -19.35
C GLY A 273 16.06 6.02 -19.53
N GLU A 274 16.79 6.88 -20.27
CA GLU A 274 16.36 8.25 -20.59
C GLU A 274 15.10 8.25 -21.47
N ARG A 275 15.12 7.53 -22.60
CA ARG A 275 13.97 7.38 -23.51
C ARG A 275 12.77 6.81 -22.78
N LEU A 276 12.98 5.80 -21.93
CA LEU A 276 11.91 5.20 -21.13
C LEU A 276 11.38 6.17 -20.07
N ALA A 277 12.25 6.93 -19.40
CA ALA A 277 11.85 7.93 -18.41
C ALA A 277 11.00 9.04 -19.01
N ILE A 278 11.34 9.52 -20.22
CA ILE A 278 10.54 10.49 -20.96
C ILE A 278 9.15 9.93 -21.26
N ALA A 279 9.06 8.66 -21.70
CA ALA A 279 7.78 8.01 -21.99
C ALA A 279 6.91 7.81 -20.74
N LEU A 280 7.52 7.50 -19.59
CA LEU A 280 6.80 7.24 -18.33
C LEU A 280 6.47 8.51 -17.53
N THR A 281 7.10 9.65 -17.86
CA THR A 281 6.92 10.90 -17.11
C THR A 281 6.47 12.09 -17.96
N PRO A 282 5.42 11.95 -18.79
CA PRO A 282 4.99 13.04 -19.68
C PRO A 282 4.48 14.26 -18.91
N GLU A 283 4.61 15.43 -19.53
CA GLU A 283 4.06 16.69 -19.02
C GLU A 283 2.53 16.70 -19.16
N ARG A 284 1.83 17.27 -18.19
CA ARG A 284 0.37 17.30 -18.18
C ARG A 284 -0.12 18.29 -19.24
N ALA A 285 -0.97 17.83 -20.16
CA ALA A 285 -1.38 18.61 -21.34
C ALA A 285 -2.14 19.91 -21.03
N THR A 286 -2.70 20.09 -19.83
CA THR A 286 -3.51 21.27 -19.50
C THR A 286 -3.50 21.52 -17.97
N THR A 287 -3.14 22.75 -17.56
CA THR A 287 -3.47 23.41 -16.28
C THR A 287 -2.75 23.06 -14.96
N SER A 288 -1.64 22.33 -14.93
CA SER A 288 -0.79 22.28 -13.72
C SER A 288 0.68 22.03 -14.05
N THR A 289 1.60 22.68 -13.34
CA THR A 289 3.06 22.56 -13.45
C THR A 289 3.64 21.19 -13.02
N GLY A 290 2.85 20.12 -13.10
CA GLY A 290 3.20 18.76 -12.65
C GLY A 290 3.33 17.77 -13.81
N ARG A 291 4.29 16.85 -13.72
CA ARG A 291 4.40 15.69 -14.61
C ARG A 291 3.59 14.51 -14.05
N ASN A 292 2.95 13.72 -14.90
CA ASN A 292 2.39 12.43 -14.48
C ASN A 292 3.55 11.50 -14.16
N ARG A 293 3.61 10.95 -12.94
CA ARG A 293 4.69 10.03 -12.55
C ARG A 293 4.14 8.87 -11.72
N PRO A 294 4.57 7.63 -12.00
CA PRO A 294 4.27 6.51 -11.12
C PRO A 294 5.01 6.67 -9.79
N THR A 295 4.36 6.22 -8.71
CA THR A 295 4.98 6.14 -7.39
C THR A 295 5.94 4.95 -7.33
N VAL A 296 5.57 3.84 -7.98
CA VAL A 296 6.34 2.59 -8.03
C VAL A 296 6.52 2.12 -9.46
N LEU A 297 7.75 1.76 -9.82
CA LEU A 297 8.10 1.09 -11.06
C LEU A 297 8.82 -0.22 -10.74
N SER A 298 8.36 -1.32 -11.33
CA SER A 298 8.96 -2.65 -11.20
C SER A 298 9.39 -3.17 -12.56
N LEU A 299 10.70 -3.37 -12.73
CA LEU A 299 11.33 -3.88 -13.93
C LEU A 299 11.64 -5.38 -13.74
N ALA A 300 10.85 -6.25 -14.36
CA ALA A 300 11.17 -7.65 -14.57
C ALA A 300 12.02 -7.81 -15.84
N THR A 301 13.16 -7.12 -15.83
CA THR A 301 14.07 -7.00 -16.98
C THR A 301 15.50 -7.27 -16.53
N CYS A 302 16.17 -8.20 -17.21
CA CYS A 302 17.57 -8.54 -16.99
C CYS A 302 18.46 -7.30 -17.13
N ASP A 303 19.48 -7.18 -16.28
CA ASP A 303 20.47 -6.10 -16.35
C ASP A 303 19.90 -4.67 -16.24
N SER A 304 18.64 -4.50 -15.81
CA SER A 304 17.98 -3.20 -15.65
C SER A 304 18.60 -2.30 -14.57
N ALA A 305 19.39 -2.87 -13.65
CA ALA A 305 20.20 -2.13 -12.68
C ALA A 305 21.71 -2.18 -13.00
N ASN A 306 22.11 -2.76 -14.14
CA ASN A 306 23.51 -2.91 -14.54
C ASN A 306 24.02 -1.62 -15.19
N VAL A 307 25.05 -1.00 -14.59
CA VAL A 307 25.70 0.20 -15.13
C VAL A 307 26.64 -0.16 -16.29
N ASN A 308 27.26 -1.34 -16.26
CA ASN A 308 28.26 -1.87 -17.20
C ASN A 308 29.48 -0.96 -17.48
N SER A 309 29.27 0.22 -18.07
CA SER A 309 30.28 1.21 -18.36
C SER A 309 30.09 2.50 -17.57
N VAL A 310 31.21 3.14 -17.25
CA VAL A 310 31.28 4.42 -16.51
C VAL A 310 32.03 5.49 -17.29
N LEU A 311 32.43 5.16 -18.53
CA LEU A 311 33.21 6.02 -19.42
C LEU A 311 32.34 7.12 -20.03
N THR A 312 31.09 6.79 -20.35
CA THR A 312 30.11 7.74 -20.88
C THR A 312 29.16 8.20 -19.78
N LEU A 313 28.46 9.32 -20.04
CA LEU A 313 27.35 9.78 -19.20
C LEU A 313 26.24 8.72 -19.25
N GLY A 314 25.76 8.29 -18.09
CA GLY A 314 24.63 7.36 -18.00
C GLY A 314 24.68 6.54 -16.74
N GLY A 315 23.50 6.24 -16.20
CA GLY A 315 23.35 5.26 -15.13
C GLY A 315 22.84 3.93 -15.71
N SER A 316 22.47 3.00 -14.84
CA SER A 316 21.58 1.92 -15.28
C SER A 316 20.17 2.47 -15.55
N ILE A 317 19.36 1.71 -16.29
CA ILE A 317 17.95 2.05 -16.54
C ILE A 317 17.25 2.46 -15.23
N ALA A 318 17.44 1.67 -14.17
CA ALA A 318 16.87 1.95 -12.85
C ALA A 318 17.35 3.27 -12.22
N HIS A 319 18.63 3.59 -12.38
CA HIS A 319 19.20 4.85 -11.91
C HIS A 319 18.56 6.03 -12.65
N GLU A 320 18.46 5.97 -13.97
CA GLU A 320 17.91 7.05 -14.82
C GLU A 320 16.43 7.29 -14.54
N LEU A 321 15.65 6.22 -14.38
CA LEU A 321 14.23 6.31 -14.00
C LEU A 321 14.05 6.95 -12.62
N HIS A 322 14.87 6.56 -11.65
CA HIS A 322 14.84 7.19 -10.34
C HIS A 322 15.32 8.64 -10.40
N ALA A 323 16.35 8.95 -11.20
CA ALA A 323 16.88 10.29 -11.48
C ALA A 323 15.86 11.21 -12.17
N ALA A 324 14.98 10.65 -13.01
CA ALA A 324 13.86 11.34 -13.64
C ALA A 324 12.68 11.63 -12.69
N GLY A 325 12.72 11.11 -11.47
CA GLY A 325 11.78 11.46 -10.40
C GLY A 325 10.74 10.39 -10.08
N ILE A 326 10.97 9.13 -10.48
CA ILE A 326 10.17 7.98 -10.01
C ILE A 326 10.67 7.57 -8.62
N PRO A 327 9.84 7.68 -7.55
CA PRO A 327 10.31 7.50 -6.18
C PRO A 327 10.83 6.11 -5.86
N TRP A 328 10.19 5.06 -6.36
CA TRP A 328 10.56 3.67 -6.11
C TRP A 328 10.75 2.91 -7.41
N VAL A 329 11.96 2.40 -7.64
CA VAL A 329 12.30 1.60 -8.82
C VAL A 329 12.93 0.28 -8.40
N PHE A 330 12.22 -0.83 -8.62
CA PHE A 330 12.71 -2.19 -8.42
C PHE A 330 13.28 -2.72 -9.72
N ALA A 331 14.52 -3.21 -9.69
CA ALA A 331 15.25 -3.64 -10.87
C ALA A 331 16.19 -4.82 -10.54
N SER A 332 16.86 -5.37 -11.55
CA SER A 332 17.80 -6.47 -11.38
C SER A 332 19.17 -6.10 -11.95
N GLN A 333 20.23 -6.26 -11.15
CA GLN A 333 21.60 -6.01 -11.61
C GLN A 333 22.12 -7.12 -12.52
N PHE A 334 21.72 -8.36 -12.28
CA PHE A 334 22.08 -9.53 -13.07
C PHE A 334 20.85 -10.04 -13.84
N PRO A 335 21.02 -10.99 -14.79
CA PRO A 335 19.88 -11.67 -15.40
C PRO A 335 18.94 -12.23 -14.33
N LEU A 336 17.64 -12.03 -14.50
CA LEU A 336 16.61 -12.47 -13.55
C LEU A 336 15.93 -13.73 -14.06
N TRP A 337 15.88 -14.78 -13.26
CA TRP A 337 15.21 -16.01 -13.68
C TRP A 337 13.68 -15.81 -13.80
N MET A 338 13.05 -16.41 -14.83
CA MET A 338 11.61 -16.20 -15.11
C MET A 338 10.69 -16.60 -13.96
N ARG A 339 11.03 -17.66 -13.21
CA ARG A 339 10.27 -18.03 -12.01
C ARG A 339 10.47 -17.01 -10.88
N ALA A 340 11.69 -16.48 -10.73
CA ALA A 340 11.98 -15.44 -9.76
C ALA A 340 11.26 -14.13 -10.09
N SER A 341 11.15 -13.75 -11.37
CA SER A 341 10.38 -12.57 -11.79
C SER A 341 8.88 -12.70 -11.46
N THR A 342 8.32 -13.90 -11.62
CA THR A 342 6.92 -14.18 -11.24
C THR A 342 6.73 -14.08 -9.72
N ILE A 343 7.64 -14.66 -8.93
CA ILE A 343 7.61 -14.56 -7.45
C ILE A 343 7.74 -13.10 -7.00
N CYS A 344 8.64 -12.34 -7.63
CA CYS A 344 8.82 -10.92 -7.36
C CYS A 344 7.52 -10.15 -7.58
N THR A 345 6.84 -10.39 -8.70
CA THR A 345 5.55 -9.77 -9.03
C THR A 345 4.48 -10.12 -8.01
N GLU A 346 4.36 -11.39 -7.63
CA GLU A 346 3.39 -11.84 -6.62
C GLU A 346 3.64 -11.17 -5.27
N VAL A 347 4.88 -11.21 -4.77
CA VAL A 347 5.23 -10.68 -3.44
C VAL A 347 5.06 -9.16 -3.41
N LEU A 348 5.55 -8.44 -4.42
CA LEU A 348 5.47 -6.98 -4.48
C LEU A 348 4.01 -6.53 -4.51
N TYR A 349 3.23 -6.94 -5.51
CA TYR A 349 1.90 -6.37 -5.71
C TYR A 349 0.90 -6.83 -4.66
N LYS A 350 0.96 -8.09 -4.21
CA LYS A 350 0.07 -8.57 -3.13
C LYS A 350 0.23 -7.76 -1.86
N ARG A 351 1.43 -7.28 -1.55
CA ARG A 351 1.73 -6.57 -0.30
C ARG A 351 1.64 -5.05 -0.46
N LEU A 352 2.15 -4.50 -1.56
CA LEU A 352 2.05 -3.07 -1.86
C LEU A 352 0.59 -2.62 -1.87
N LEU A 353 -0.29 -3.34 -2.58
CA LEU A 353 -1.71 -2.99 -2.65
C LEU A 353 -2.43 -3.16 -1.31
N LYS A 354 -1.95 -4.04 -0.42
CA LYS A 354 -2.48 -4.16 0.94
C LYS A 354 -2.02 -3.02 1.87
N GLY A 355 -1.15 -2.15 1.39
CA GLY A 355 -0.55 -1.06 2.18
C GLY A 355 0.59 -1.52 3.09
N ALA A 356 1.29 -2.61 2.75
CA ALA A 356 2.49 -2.94 3.50
C ALA A 356 3.67 -2.03 3.12
N ASP A 357 4.52 -1.70 4.09
CA ASP A 357 5.70 -0.87 3.86
C ASP A 357 6.68 -1.52 2.85
N PRO A 358 7.06 -0.82 1.76
CA PRO A 358 7.92 -1.37 0.72
C PRO A 358 9.30 -1.82 1.20
N ARG A 359 9.81 -1.25 2.31
CA ARG A 359 11.08 -1.66 2.94
C ARG A 359 10.97 -3.06 3.53
N CYS A 360 9.86 -3.34 4.22
CA CYS A 360 9.52 -4.68 4.71
C CYS A 360 9.31 -5.67 3.55
N ILE A 361 8.64 -5.22 2.49
CA ILE A 361 8.40 -6.06 1.29
C ILE A 361 9.72 -6.44 0.64
N LEU A 362 10.65 -5.50 0.47
CA LEU A 362 11.96 -5.77 -0.11
C LEU A 362 12.77 -6.79 0.70
N TYR A 363 12.76 -6.66 2.03
CA TYR A 363 13.39 -7.65 2.92
C TYR A 363 12.79 -9.04 2.74
N GLU A 364 11.47 -9.16 2.82
CA GLU A 364 10.78 -10.45 2.67
C GLU A 364 10.91 -11.03 1.26
N LEU A 365 10.97 -10.20 0.23
CA LEU A 365 11.21 -10.62 -1.15
C LEU A 365 12.55 -11.35 -1.27
N ARG A 366 13.63 -10.79 -0.69
CA ARG A 366 14.95 -11.44 -0.71
C ARG A 366 14.92 -12.80 0.00
N GLN A 367 14.29 -12.86 1.17
CA GLN A 367 14.07 -14.13 1.90
C GLN A 367 13.33 -15.16 1.05
N ARG A 368 12.24 -14.71 0.41
CA ARG A 368 11.39 -15.58 -0.40
C ARG A 368 12.13 -16.11 -1.63
N LEU A 369 12.88 -15.26 -2.32
CA LEU A 369 13.71 -15.65 -3.46
C LEU A 369 14.81 -16.64 -3.04
N ARG A 370 15.52 -16.36 -1.93
CA ARG A 370 16.55 -17.27 -1.40
C ARG A 370 16.02 -18.68 -1.12
N THR A 371 14.80 -18.77 -0.60
CA THR A 371 14.16 -20.05 -0.24
C THR A 371 13.53 -20.74 -1.44
N SER A 372 12.91 -19.99 -2.35
CA SER A 372 12.09 -20.54 -3.44
C SER A 372 12.89 -20.79 -4.73
N CYS A 373 14.04 -20.12 -4.88
CA CYS A 373 14.96 -20.24 -6.00
C CYS A 373 16.40 -20.45 -5.47
N PRO A 374 16.67 -21.53 -4.72
CA PRO A 374 17.94 -21.69 -4.01
C PRO A 374 19.16 -21.85 -4.94
N GLU A 375 18.95 -22.29 -6.18
CA GLU A 375 19.99 -22.47 -7.21
C GLU A 375 20.40 -21.16 -7.90
N THR A 376 19.77 -20.05 -7.52
CA THR A 376 19.92 -18.73 -8.12
C THR A 376 20.40 -17.71 -7.09
N HIS A 377 20.98 -16.62 -7.58
CA HIS A 377 21.33 -15.45 -6.77
C HIS A 377 20.37 -14.28 -7.07
N ASP A 378 19.16 -14.59 -7.54
CA ASP A 378 18.14 -13.58 -7.87
C ASP A 378 17.83 -12.69 -6.65
N TRP A 379 17.87 -13.24 -5.42
CA TRP A 379 17.69 -12.48 -4.18
C TRP A 379 18.70 -11.34 -4.01
N ALA A 380 19.94 -11.55 -4.45
CA ALA A 380 21.01 -10.56 -4.38
C ALA A 380 21.04 -9.66 -5.62
N SER A 381 20.38 -10.08 -6.69
CA SER A 381 20.29 -9.34 -7.95
C SER A 381 19.29 -8.18 -7.86
N ILE A 382 18.28 -8.28 -6.98
CA ILE A 382 17.28 -7.22 -6.80
C ILE A 382 17.91 -5.98 -6.18
N VAL A 383 18.01 -4.92 -7.01
CA VAL A 383 18.40 -3.57 -6.64
C VAL A 383 17.14 -2.72 -6.55
N THR A 384 17.05 -1.86 -5.54
CA THR A 384 15.92 -0.95 -5.39
C THR A 384 16.41 0.47 -5.15
N TYR A 385 16.06 1.37 -6.07
CA TYR A 385 16.21 2.80 -5.85
C TYR A 385 14.97 3.34 -5.15
N ALA A 386 15.14 4.12 -4.07
CA ALA A 386 14.04 4.59 -3.26
C ALA A 386 14.27 6.01 -2.73
N THR A 387 13.18 6.79 -2.68
CA THR A 387 13.09 7.99 -1.84
C THR A 387 12.12 7.75 -0.69
N VAL A 388 12.57 8.01 0.54
CA VAL A 388 11.77 7.89 1.76
C VAL A 388 11.66 9.27 2.41
N PRO A 389 10.51 9.97 2.29
CA PRO A 389 10.28 11.25 2.97
C PRO A 389 10.13 11.08 4.49
N TRP A 390 10.18 12.18 5.22
CA TRP A 390 10.11 12.20 6.69
C TRP A 390 8.78 11.71 7.27
N ASN A 391 7.69 11.81 6.51
CA ASN A 391 6.35 11.36 6.92
C ASN A 391 5.94 10.04 6.24
N PHE A 392 6.90 9.26 5.72
CA PHE A 392 6.59 8.10 4.89
C PHE A 392 5.78 7.03 5.63
N GLU A 393 6.14 6.72 6.87
CA GLU A 393 5.44 5.76 7.73
C GLU A 393 3.96 6.13 7.87
N LYS A 394 3.68 7.41 8.17
CA LYS A 394 2.30 7.93 8.26
C LYS A 394 1.54 7.75 6.95
N GLN A 395 2.17 8.04 5.80
CA GLN A 395 1.50 7.85 4.51
C GLN A 395 1.23 6.36 4.19
N VAL A 396 2.12 5.46 4.61
CA VAL A 396 1.92 4.00 4.47
C VAL A 396 0.75 3.54 5.35
N ASP A 397 0.68 4.05 6.58
CA ASP A 397 -0.40 3.73 7.53
C ASP A 397 -1.76 4.22 7.04
N GLU A 398 -1.85 5.48 6.64
CA GLU A 398 -3.07 6.07 6.04
C GLU A 398 -3.53 5.28 4.81
N PHE A 399 -2.58 4.88 3.97
CA PHE A 399 -2.87 4.07 2.79
C PHE A 399 -3.36 2.66 3.17
N ARG A 400 -2.72 1.98 4.15
CA ARG A 400 -3.15 0.67 4.65
C ARG A 400 -4.56 0.70 5.21
N ASP A 401 -4.89 1.73 6.00
CA ASP A 401 -6.20 1.91 6.59
C ASP A 401 -7.26 2.11 5.52
N LYS A 402 -6.98 2.96 4.54
CA LYS A 402 -7.83 3.18 3.37
C LYS A 402 -8.05 1.90 2.57
N GLN A 403 -6.97 1.16 2.25
CA GLN A 403 -7.08 -0.09 1.50
C GLN A 403 -7.85 -1.16 2.27
N THR A 404 -7.76 -1.19 3.60
CA THR A 404 -8.53 -2.12 4.43
C THR A 404 -10.02 -1.77 4.42
N ARG A 405 -10.37 -0.49 4.57
CA ARG A 405 -11.75 0.00 4.45
C ARG A 405 -12.33 -0.31 3.07
N ASP A 406 -11.62 0.02 2.00
CA ASP A 406 -12.08 -0.20 0.63
C ASP A 406 -12.39 -1.69 0.36
N ARG A 407 -11.52 -2.59 0.83
CA ARG A 407 -11.71 -4.05 0.67
C ARG A 407 -12.93 -4.57 1.46
N ILE A 408 -13.26 -3.97 2.61
CA ILE A 408 -14.46 -4.28 3.37
C ILE A 408 -15.70 -3.75 2.63
N GLU A 409 -15.63 -2.53 2.10
CA GLU A 409 -16.73 -1.95 1.31
C GLU A 409 -17.04 -2.75 0.04
N ILE A 410 -16.04 -3.32 -0.63
CA ILE A 410 -16.28 -4.22 -1.77
C ILE A 410 -17.12 -5.44 -1.36
N LYS A 411 -16.87 -6.01 -0.18
CA LYS A 411 -17.67 -7.14 0.32
C LYS A 411 -19.07 -6.71 0.69
N PHE A 412 -19.23 -5.55 1.33
CA PHE A 412 -20.56 -5.03 1.61
C PHE A 412 -21.33 -4.69 0.33
N ALA A 413 -20.67 -4.17 -0.71
CA ALA A 413 -21.31 -3.96 -2.00
C ALA A 413 -21.82 -5.28 -2.61
N ARG A 414 -21.07 -6.38 -2.46
CA ARG A 414 -21.55 -7.72 -2.85
C ARG A 414 -22.74 -8.17 -2.02
N ILE A 415 -22.72 -7.95 -0.70
CA ILE A 415 -23.86 -8.22 0.19
C ILE A 415 -25.10 -7.44 -0.28
N ASP A 416 -24.95 -6.16 -0.58
CA ASP A 416 -26.05 -5.32 -1.04
C ASP A 416 -26.59 -5.80 -2.40
N ASP A 417 -25.71 -6.16 -3.35
CA ASP A 417 -26.10 -6.74 -4.65
C ASP A 417 -26.89 -8.05 -4.48
N LEU A 418 -26.44 -8.95 -3.60
CA LEU A 418 -27.13 -10.22 -3.29
C LEU A 418 -28.54 -9.98 -2.73
N LEU A 419 -28.68 -9.02 -1.81
CA LEU A 419 -29.96 -8.72 -1.16
C LEU A 419 -30.95 -8.03 -2.11
N ASN A 420 -30.47 -7.19 -3.03
CA ASN A 420 -31.30 -6.51 -4.01
C ASN A 420 -31.84 -7.45 -5.10
N ASN A 421 -31.06 -8.47 -5.47
CA ASN A 421 -31.42 -9.44 -6.52
C ASN A 421 -32.34 -10.58 -6.05
N ARG A 422 -32.68 -10.66 -4.75
CA ARG A 422 -33.51 -11.72 -4.14
C ARG A 422 -34.98 -11.75 -4.60
N LYS A 423 -35.40 -10.94 -5.58
CA LYS A 423 -36.82 -10.83 -6.00
C LYS A 423 -37.33 -12.00 -6.85
N SER A 424 -36.54 -13.03 -7.17
CA SER A 424 -37.00 -14.19 -7.92
C SER A 424 -36.41 -15.52 -7.41
N GLU A 425 -37.28 -16.45 -7.02
CA GLU A 425 -37.06 -17.90 -6.82
C GLU A 425 -36.53 -18.39 -5.45
N SER A 426 -37.23 -19.40 -4.90
CA SER A 426 -37.03 -19.98 -3.56
C SER A 426 -35.79 -20.88 -3.42
N CYS A 427 -35.15 -21.29 -4.51
CA CYS A 427 -33.92 -22.10 -4.48
C CYS A 427 -32.66 -21.22 -4.33
N ALA A 428 -32.74 -19.93 -4.67
CA ALA A 428 -31.64 -18.97 -4.54
C ALA A 428 -31.29 -18.64 -3.08
N ASP A 429 -32.15 -18.99 -2.12
CA ASP A 429 -32.06 -18.47 -0.75
C ASP A 429 -30.95 -19.12 0.09
N GLU A 430 -30.70 -20.42 -0.09
CA GLU A 430 -29.60 -21.12 0.60
C GLU A 430 -28.22 -20.72 0.07
N THR A 431 -28.08 -20.55 -1.25
CA THR A 431 -26.83 -20.08 -1.85
C THR A 431 -26.49 -18.66 -1.40
N VAL A 432 -27.45 -17.74 -1.44
CA VAL A 432 -27.29 -16.35 -0.94
C VAL A 432 -26.93 -16.33 0.54
N SER A 433 -27.62 -17.14 1.37
CA SER A 433 -27.33 -17.24 2.80
C SER A 433 -25.90 -17.77 3.07
N SER A 434 -25.45 -18.78 2.33
CA SER A 434 -24.10 -19.32 2.47
C SER A 434 -23.01 -18.32 2.05
N GLU A 435 -23.20 -17.63 0.92
CA GLU A 435 -22.26 -16.60 0.45
C GLU A 435 -22.20 -15.43 1.44
N MET A 436 -23.37 -14.98 1.93
CA MET A 436 -23.47 -13.93 2.96
C MET A 436 -22.72 -14.30 4.24
N LYS A 437 -22.80 -15.56 4.68
CA LYS A 437 -22.08 -16.04 5.86
C LYS A 437 -20.57 -15.99 5.65
N VAL A 438 -20.09 -16.47 4.50
CA VAL A 438 -18.65 -16.41 4.14
C VAL A 438 -18.16 -14.97 4.07
N LEU A 439 -18.92 -14.06 3.46
CA LEU A 439 -18.58 -12.64 3.39
C LEU A 439 -18.52 -12.02 4.80
N SER A 440 -19.51 -12.30 5.65
CA SER A 440 -19.57 -11.81 7.04
C SER A 440 -18.38 -12.28 7.87
N GLU A 441 -18.05 -13.58 7.80
CA GLU A 441 -16.92 -14.17 8.51
C GLU A 441 -15.59 -13.59 8.01
N THR A 442 -15.46 -13.35 6.71
CA THR A 442 -14.27 -12.74 6.12
C THR A 442 -14.13 -11.28 6.57
N ILE A 443 -15.21 -10.49 6.59
CA ILE A 443 -15.20 -9.11 7.11
C ILE A 443 -14.75 -9.10 8.57
N ARG A 444 -15.33 -9.97 9.42
CA ARG A 444 -14.95 -10.09 10.84
C ARG A 444 -13.48 -10.43 11.02
N LYS A 445 -12.97 -11.36 10.21
CA LYS A 445 -11.55 -11.74 10.23
C LYS A 445 -10.66 -10.56 9.86
N GLU A 446 -10.98 -9.84 8.80
CA GLU A 446 -10.18 -8.67 8.35
C GLU A 446 -10.19 -7.53 9.38
N LEU A 447 -11.34 -7.25 9.99
CA LEU A 447 -11.46 -6.25 11.07
C LEU A 447 -10.65 -6.66 12.31
N LYS A 448 -10.71 -7.94 12.67
CA LYS A 448 -9.93 -8.47 13.79
C LYS A 448 -8.42 -8.35 13.50
N GLU A 449 -7.98 -8.76 12.31
CA GLU A 449 -6.58 -8.62 11.89
C GLU A 449 -6.13 -7.15 11.90
N TRP A 450 -7.00 -6.22 11.55
CA TRP A 450 -6.71 -4.78 11.58
C TRP A 450 -6.63 -4.23 13.02
N LEU A 451 -7.51 -4.67 13.93
CA LEU A 451 -7.48 -4.29 15.35
C LEU A 451 -6.29 -4.90 16.11
N ASP A 452 -5.91 -6.12 15.75
CA ASP A 452 -4.80 -6.88 16.35
C ASP A 452 -3.44 -6.47 15.74
N ASP A 453 -3.42 -5.59 14.73
CA ASP A 453 -2.19 -5.07 14.15
C ASP A 453 -1.50 -4.10 15.14
N THR A 454 -0.68 -4.68 16.02
CA THR A 454 0.02 -4.00 17.14
C THR A 454 1.20 -3.12 16.72
N THR A 455 1.33 -2.80 15.45
CA THR A 455 2.60 -2.37 14.86
C THR A 455 2.79 -0.86 14.83
N VAL A 456 1.71 -0.11 15.03
CA VAL A 456 1.72 1.33 15.20
C VAL A 456 1.14 1.63 16.59
N PRO A 457 1.78 2.46 17.42
CA PRO A 457 1.18 2.95 18.65
C PRO A 457 -0.09 3.72 18.28
N THR A 458 -1.25 3.07 18.39
CA THR A 458 -2.53 3.72 18.14
C THR A 458 -2.86 4.59 19.34
N THR A 459 -3.10 5.87 19.09
CA THR A 459 -3.68 6.74 20.11
C THR A 459 -5.03 6.17 20.55
N PRO A 460 -5.49 6.49 21.78
CA PRO A 460 -6.82 6.08 22.22
C PRO A 460 -7.94 6.47 21.23
N LYS A 461 -7.78 7.64 20.59
CA LYS A 461 -8.70 8.13 19.55
C LYS A 461 -8.72 7.22 18.31
N GLU A 462 -7.57 6.95 17.71
CA GLU A 462 -7.48 6.06 16.53
C GLU A 462 -7.99 4.65 16.85
N ARG A 463 -7.66 4.12 18.03
CA ARG A 463 -8.15 2.82 18.47
C ARG A 463 -9.68 2.81 18.64
N SER A 464 -10.24 3.88 19.20
CA SER A 464 -11.70 4.06 19.31
C SER A 464 -12.36 4.10 17.94
N GLU A 465 -11.79 4.81 16.97
CA GLU A 465 -12.28 4.87 15.59
C GLU A 465 -12.29 3.48 14.92
N LEU A 466 -11.22 2.70 15.05
CA LEU A 466 -11.14 1.33 14.51
C LEU A 466 -12.19 0.38 15.13
N LEU A 467 -12.40 0.49 16.45
CA LEU A 467 -13.44 -0.24 17.15
C LEU A 467 -14.84 0.22 16.68
N GLY A 468 -15.03 1.51 16.45
CA GLY A 468 -16.24 2.08 15.88
C GLY A 468 -16.54 1.59 14.47
N VAL A 469 -15.53 1.48 13.60
CA VAL A 469 -15.67 0.87 12.26
C VAL A 469 -16.05 -0.60 12.36
N SER A 470 -15.47 -1.33 13.31
CA SER A 470 -15.82 -2.74 13.56
C SER A 470 -17.27 -2.86 14.02
N ALA A 471 -17.70 -1.98 14.91
CA ALA A 471 -19.08 -1.91 15.38
C ALA A 471 -20.08 -1.57 14.26
N ALA A 472 -19.76 -0.58 13.43
CA ALA A 472 -20.57 -0.19 12.27
C ALA A 472 -20.68 -1.32 11.23
N SER A 473 -19.62 -2.10 11.07
CA SER A 473 -19.61 -3.27 10.19
C SER A 473 -20.52 -4.39 10.71
N GLU A 474 -20.44 -4.71 12.01
CA GLU A 474 -21.35 -5.68 12.64
C GLU A 474 -22.82 -5.21 12.60
N LYS A 475 -23.06 -3.89 12.73
CA LYS A 475 -24.40 -3.31 12.53
C LYS A 475 -24.92 -3.59 11.12
N ARG A 476 -24.11 -3.37 10.09
CA ARG A 476 -24.47 -3.67 8.68
C ARG A 476 -24.69 -5.17 8.46
N ILE A 477 -23.86 -6.03 9.06
CA ILE A 477 -24.05 -7.48 9.02
C ILE A 477 -25.40 -7.87 9.64
N GLY A 478 -25.76 -7.30 10.80
CA GLY A 478 -27.06 -7.52 11.43
C GLY A 478 -28.23 -7.07 10.56
N ILE A 479 -28.12 -5.92 9.90
CA ILE A 479 -29.13 -5.43 8.94
C ILE A 479 -29.29 -6.40 7.75
N ALA A 480 -28.19 -6.93 7.23
CA ALA A 480 -28.24 -7.90 6.14
C ALA A 480 -28.93 -9.20 6.58
N TYR A 481 -28.63 -9.73 7.77
CA TYR A 481 -29.34 -10.90 8.31
C TYR A 481 -30.81 -10.61 8.65
N HIS A 482 -31.16 -9.38 9.04
CA HIS A 482 -32.56 -8.96 9.17
C HIS A 482 -33.29 -9.12 7.83
N LYS A 483 -32.70 -8.66 6.72
CA LYS A 483 -33.28 -8.81 5.38
C LYS A 483 -33.40 -10.27 4.93
N LEU A 484 -32.58 -11.17 5.48
CA LEU A 484 -32.67 -12.63 5.27
C LEU A 484 -33.60 -13.34 6.26
N SER A 485 -34.27 -12.61 7.16
CA SER A 485 -35.10 -13.18 8.24
C SER A 485 -34.36 -14.14 9.18
N ASP A 486 -33.01 -14.06 9.25
CA ASP A 486 -32.19 -14.87 10.14
C ASP A 486 -32.06 -14.18 11.50
N LYS A 487 -32.96 -14.52 12.42
CA LYS A 487 -33.04 -13.91 13.75
C LYS A 487 -31.79 -14.16 14.60
N ALA A 488 -31.19 -15.35 14.51
CA ALA A 488 -30.08 -15.75 15.35
C ALA A 488 -28.81 -14.97 14.99
N ASN A 489 -28.44 -14.96 13.69
CA ASN A 489 -27.26 -14.23 13.22
C ASN A 489 -27.45 -12.71 13.29
N LYS A 490 -28.68 -12.21 13.07
CA LYS A 490 -29.02 -10.80 13.30
C LYS A 490 -28.72 -10.38 14.75
N LEU A 491 -29.28 -11.09 15.73
CA LEU A 491 -29.13 -10.72 17.13
C LEU A 491 -27.67 -10.84 17.59
N GLN A 492 -26.95 -11.87 17.12
CA GLN A 492 -25.52 -12.01 17.40
C GLN A 492 -24.72 -10.82 16.85
N ALA A 493 -24.95 -10.41 15.61
CA ALA A 493 -24.25 -9.27 15.00
C ALA A 493 -24.58 -7.96 15.72
N TYR A 494 -25.83 -7.73 16.12
CA TYR A 494 -26.19 -6.54 16.91
C TYR A 494 -25.52 -6.53 18.29
N ASN A 495 -25.49 -7.67 19.00
CA ASN A 495 -24.77 -7.76 20.27
C ASN A 495 -23.27 -7.48 20.09
N ASN A 496 -22.63 -8.04 19.04
CA ASN A 496 -21.24 -7.74 18.72
C ASN A 496 -21.02 -6.25 18.44
N SER A 497 -21.90 -5.63 17.65
CA SER A 497 -21.87 -4.20 17.34
C SER A 497 -21.92 -3.35 18.60
N CYS A 498 -22.88 -3.63 19.49
CA CYS A 498 -23.03 -2.94 20.77
C CYS A 498 -21.78 -3.09 21.64
N GLU A 499 -21.20 -4.30 21.72
CA GLU A 499 -19.97 -4.54 22.48
C GLU A 499 -18.75 -3.81 21.91
N PHE A 500 -18.62 -3.73 20.58
CA PHE A 500 -17.53 -2.95 19.97
C PHE A 500 -17.70 -1.45 20.22
N TYR A 501 -18.92 -0.89 20.10
CA TYR A 501 -19.18 0.51 20.45
C TYR A 501 -18.89 0.78 21.94
N ARG A 502 -19.27 -0.13 22.83
CA ARG A 502 -18.95 -0.05 24.26
C ARG A 502 -17.43 0.03 24.49
N LYS A 503 -16.66 -0.83 23.84
CA LYS A 503 -15.18 -0.84 23.93
C LYS A 503 -14.57 0.43 23.33
N ALA A 504 -15.09 0.91 22.21
CA ALA A 504 -14.66 2.16 21.58
C ALA A 504 -14.86 3.35 22.53
N PHE A 505 -16.06 3.48 23.11
CA PHE A 505 -16.38 4.51 24.10
C PHE A 505 -15.47 4.44 25.34
N GLN A 506 -15.20 3.24 25.85
CA GLN A 506 -14.28 3.06 26.98
C GLN A 506 -12.82 3.40 26.63
N THR A 507 -12.47 3.37 25.35
CA THR A 507 -11.12 3.72 24.86
C THR A 507 -10.99 5.23 24.67
N ASP A 508 -12.02 5.89 24.13
CA ASP A 508 -12.09 7.34 24.00
C ASP A 508 -13.49 7.84 24.39
N THR A 509 -13.57 8.46 25.56
CA THR A 509 -14.82 8.98 26.12
C THR A 509 -15.26 10.31 25.49
N THR A 510 -14.47 10.87 24.58
CA THR A 510 -14.79 12.13 23.87
C THR A 510 -15.34 11.91 22.46
N ASN A 511 -15.43 10.65 22.02
CA ASN A 511 -15.98 10.31 20.71
C ASN A 511 -17.52 10.22 20.78
N SER A 512 -18.17 11.34 20.53
CA SER A 512 -19.64 11.49 20.58
C SER A 512 -20.38 10.60 19.58
N TRP A 513 -19.83 10.38 18.39
CA TRP A 513 -20.40 9.47 17.40
C TRP A 513 -20.49 8.03 17.95
N VAL A 514 -19.40 7.52 18.54
CA VAL A 514 -19.37 6.19 19.16
C VAL A 514 -20.38 6.06 20.28
N ILE A 515 -20.51 7.08 21.14
CA ILE A 515 -21.47 7.08 22.25
C ILE A 515 -22.90 7.03 21.72
N THR A 516 -23.22 7.87 20.73
CA THR A 516 -24.54 7.93 20.09
C THR A 516 -24.92 6.57 19.50
N GLN A 517 -24.00 5.93 18.78
CA GLN A 517 -24.23 4.61 18.21
C GLN A 517 -24.34 3.50 19.26
N TYR A 518 -23.61 3.60 20.38
CA TYR A 518 -23.78 2.68 21.51
C TYR A 518 -25.19 2.75 22.10
N LEU A 519 -25.70 3.96 22.34
CA LEU A 519 -27.05 4.20 22.84
C LEU A 519 -28.10 3.69 21.84
N SER A 520 -27.96 4.03 20.56
CA SER A 520 -28.81 3.51 19.47
C SER A 520 -28.90 1.99 19.49
N MET A 521 -27.76 1.29 19.53
CA MET A 521 -27.72 -0.17 19.54
C MET A 521 -28.31 -0.79 20.81
N LEU A 522 -28.16 -0.17 21.98
CA LEU A 522 -28.79 -0.61 23.23
C LEU A 522 -30.33 -0.63 23.11
N ALA A 523 -30.91 0.44 22.56
CA ALA A 523 -32.35 0.54 22.38
C ALA A 523 -32.86 -0.48 21.35
N VAL A 524 -32.17 -0.62 20.21
CA VAL A 524 -32.49 -1.60 19.16
C VAL A 524 -32.45 -3.04 19.69
N ILE A 525 -31.42 -3.42 20.44
CA ILE A 525 -31.29 -4.78 20.98
C ILE A 525 -32.40 -5.10 21.99
N ARG A 526 -32.77 -4.15 22.86
CA ARG A 526 -33.86 -4.34 23.81
C ARG A 526 -35.21 -4.54 23.12
N GLN A 527 -35.47 -3.74 22.09
CA GLN A 527 -36.65 -3.93 21.25
C GLN A 527 -36.67 -5.32 20.61
N GLU A 528 -35.55 -5.75 20.03
CA GLU A 528 -35.43 -7.05 19.36
C GLU A 528 -35.59 -8.24 20.31
N LYS A 529 -35.25 -8.08 21.59
CA LYS A 529 -35.46 -9.09 22.63
C LYS A 529 -36.89 -9.07 23.22
N GLY A 530 -37.67 -8.03 22.95
CA GLY A 530 -38.99 -7.84 23.57
C GLY A 530 -38.93 -7.35 25.03
N ASP A 531 -37.75 -6.93 25.51
CA ASP A 531 -37.53 -6.46 26.89
C ASP A 531 -38.18 -5.09 27.16
N GLY A 532 -38.69 -4.42 26.12
CA GLY A 532 -39.11 -3.03 26.18
C GLY A 532 -37.93 -2.07 26.37
N MET A 533 -38.19 -0.77 26.20
CA MET A 533 -37.17 0.28 26.36
C MET A 533 -37.18 0.92 27.77
N THR A 534 -37.92 0.34 28.71
CA THR A 534 -38.06 0.84 30.08
C THR A 534 -36.73 0.75 30.86
N GLY A 535 -36.49 1.73 31.73
CA GLY A 535 -35.26 1.83 32.53
C GLY A 535 -33.99 2.21 31.75
N LEU A 536 -34.07 2.46 30.43
CA LEU A 536 -32.94 2.99 29.66
C LEU A 536 -32.61 4.44 30.05
N ALA A 537 -33.61 5.28 30.23
CA ALA A 537 -33.45 6.66 30.71
C ALA A 537 -32.74 6.71 32.07
N GLU A 538 -33.19 5.91 33.04
CA GLU A 538 -32.59 5.86 34.38
C GLU A 538 -31.12 5.42 34.33
N LYS A 539 -30.79 4.40 33.52
CA LYS A 539 -29.45 3.81 33.48
C LYS A 539 -28.46 4.58 32.60
N TYR A 540 -28.91 5.20 31.52
CA TYR A 540 -28.05 5.78 30.48
C TYR A 540 -28.40 7.22 30.10
N GLY A 541 -29.41 7.86 30.71
CA GLY A 541 -29.78 9.25 30.43
C GLY A 541 -28.63 10.24 30.70
N GLN A 542 -27.83 10.00 31.74
CA GLN A 542 -26.61 10.79 31.99
C GLN A 542 -25.56 10.65 30.87
N LEU A 543 -25.44 9.46 30.27
CA LEU A 543 -24.52 9.23 29.16
C LEU A 543 -25.01 9.90 27.88
N TRP A 544 -26.32 9.88 27.62
CA TRP A 544 -26.94 10.63 26.53
C TRP A 544 -26.70 12.14 26.68
N ASN A 545 -26.97 12.71 27.87
CA ASN A 545 -26.67 14.10 28.18
C ASN A 545 -25.18 14.45 28.00
N ALA A 546 -24.28 13.57 28.43
CA ALA A 546 -22.84 13.76 28.23
C ALA A 546 -22.47 13.80 26.74
N ALA A 547 -23.09 12.97 25.90
CA ALA A 547 -22.83 12.98 24.45
C ALA A 547 -23.22 14.30 23.79
N LEU A 548 -24.37 14.88 24.17
CA LEU A 548 -24.79 16.21 23.73
C LEU A 548 -23.77 17.28 24.12
N LEU A 549 -23.40 17.34 25.40
CA LEU A 549 -22.42 18.30 25.91
C LEU A 549 -21.06 18.18 25.22
N ILE A 550 -20.60 16.97 24.92
CA ILE A 550 -19.33 16.74 24.21
C ILE A 550 -19.38 17.37 22.82
N ILE A 551 -20.47 17.17 22.07
CA ILE A 551 -20.60 17.74 20.71
C ILE A 551 -20.69 19.26 20.79
N ASP A 552 -21.48 19.81 21.70
CA ASP A 552 -21.64 21.25 21.87
C ASP A 552 -20.30 21.94 22.15
N MET A 553 -19.44 21.32 22.96
CA MET A 553 -18.09 21.82 23.20
C MET A 553 -17.16 21.71 21.97
N GLN A 554 -17.38 20.73 21.11
CA GLN A 554 -16.56 20.50 19.91
C GLN A 554 -16.98 21.37 18.73
N LEU A 555 -18.28 21.64 18.56
CA LEU A 555 -18.87 22.36 17.44
C LEU A 555 -18.10 23.62 17.00
N PRO A 556 -17.68 24.53 17.91
CA PRO A 556 -16.97 25.76 17.52
C PRO A 556 -15.62 25.52 16.82
N THR A 557 -15.06 24.32 16.94
CA THR A 557 -13.74 23.95 16.39
C THR A 557 -13.83 23.15 15.10
N LEU A 558 -15.03 22.71 14.69
CA LEU A 558 -15.24 21.86 13.52
C LEU A 558 -15.52 22.68 12.26
N ALA A 559 -15.16 22.14 11.10
CA ALA A 559 -15.44 22.75 9.80
C ALA A 559 -15.66 21.69 8.72
N GLY A 560 -16.35 22.07 7.65
CA GLY A 560 -16.58 21.21 6.48
C GLY A 560 -17.26 19.90 6.84
N GLN A 561 -16.66 18.78 6.42
CA GLN A 561 -17.27 17.46 6.60
C GLN A 561 -17.39 17.04 8.07
N ASP A 562 -16.44 17.41 8.93
CA ASP A 562 -16.49 17.07 10.36
C ASP A 562 -17.64 17.77 11.08
N LEU A 563 -17.95 19.00 10.66
CA LEU A 563 -19.11 19.75 11.16
C LEU A 563 -20.42 19.08 10.73
N ALA A 564 -20.51 18.63 9.47
CA ALA A 564 -21.67 17.88 9.00
C ALA A 564 -21.87 16.54 9.75
N TRP A 565 -20.77 15.83 10.09
CA TRP A 565 -20.85 14.64 10.94
C TRP A 565 -21.34 14.93 12.36
N ALA A 566 -20.94 16.07 12.94
CA ALA A 566 -21.41 16.51 14.24
C ALA A 566 -22.93 16.78 14.23
N TYR A 567 -23.44 17.50 13.22
CA TYR A 567 -24.88 17.72 13.08
C TYR A 567 -25.67 16.43 12.83
N GLY A 568 -25.12 15.48 12.06
CA GLY A 568 -25.73 14.15 11.91
C GLY A 568 -25.82 13.39 13.24
N THR A 569 -24.80 13.52 14.09
CA THR A 569 -24.78 12.93 15.42
C THR A 569 -25.78 13.59 16.37
N LEU A 570 -25.88 14.93 16.35
CA LEU A 570 -26.88 15.68 17.11
C LEU A 570 -28.30 15.28 16.70
N ALA A 571 -28.59 15.25 15.40
CA ALA A 571 -29.91 14.82 14.91
C ALA A 571 -30.29 13.42 15.41
N GLU A 572 -29.35 12.47 15.45
CA GLU A 572 -29.63 11.13 16.00
C GLU A 572 -29.79 11.16 17.53
N LEU A 573 -29.01 11.96 18.27
CA LEU A 573 -29.18 12.12 19.72
C LEU A 573 -30.54 12.72 20.08
N GLU A 574 -31.05 13.69 19.32
CA GLU A 574 -32.40 14.23 19.46
C GLU A 574 -33.47 13.15 19.19
N LEU A 575 -33.26 12.28 18.19
CA LEU A 575 -34.18 11.15 18.00
C LEU A 575 -34.18 10.21 19.22
N LEU A 576 -33.01 9.97 19.80
CA LEU A 576 -32.84 9.12 20.98
C LEU A 576 -33.37 9.77 22.27
N GLU A 577 -33.66 11.06 22.29
CA GLU A 577 -34.30 11.78 23.40
C GLU A 577 -35.60 11.08 23.84
N SER A 578 -36.39 10.60 22.87
CA SER A 578 -37.64 9.82 23.07
C SER A 578 -37.49 8.58 23.98
N ILE A 579 -36.26 8.12 24.18
CA ILE A 579 -35.89 6.96 24.99
C ILE A 579 -35.13 7.36 26.26
N TYR A 580 -34.24 8.35 26.18
CA TYR A 580 -33.25 8.63 27.24
C TYR A 580 -33.55 9.85 28.11
N ALA A 581 -34.39 10.79 27.68
CA ALA A 581 -34.73 11.99 28.46
C ALA A 581 -35.74 11.75 29.59
N GLY A 582 -36.42 10.60 29.61
CA GLY A 582 -37.41 10.30 30.65
C GLY A 582 -38.64 11.21 30.57
N GLU A 583 -39.00 11.87 31.68
CA GLU A 583 -40.20 12.73 31.77
C GLU A 583 -40.04 14.09 31.06
N GLU A 584 -38.83 14.46 30.65
CA GLU A 584 -38.53 15.77 30.06
C GLU A 584 -38.75 15.84 28.53
N TYR A 585 -39.06 14.71 27.89
CA TYR A 585 -39.20 14.58 26.43
C TYR A 585 -40.37 15.39 25.84
N LYS A 586 -40.09 16.14 24.75
CA LYS A 586 -41.09 16.90 23.99
C LYS A 586 -40.95 16.65 22.48
N GLU A 587 -41.80 15.77 21.96
CA GLU A 587 -41.75 15.31 20.57
C GLU A 587 -41.68 16.43 19.52
N GLU A 588 -42.48 17.49 19.66
CA GLU A 588 -42.50 18.58 18.67
C GLU A 588 -41.18 19.37 18.65
N THR A 589 -40.58 19.58 19.82
CA THR A 589 -39.28 20.25 19.93
C THR A 589 -38.17 19.41 19.32
N SER A 590 -38.15 18.09 19.58
CA SER A 590 -37.16 17.19 18.99
C SER A 590 -37.30 17.12 17.47
N LYS A 591 -38.53 17.13 16.92
CA LYS A 591 -38.76 17.19 15.46
C LYS A 591 -38.15 18.43 14.82
N ASP A 592 -38.39 19.59 15.41
CA ASP A 592 -37.86 20.87 14.92
C ASP A 592 -36.32 20.88 14.96
N LEU A 593 -35.72 20.42 16.06
CA LEU A 593 -34.27 20.33 16.21
C LEU A 593 -33.64 19.36 15.18
N ILE A 594 -34.21 18.17 15.01
CA ILE A 594 -33.76 17.20 14.00
C ILE A 594 -33.80 17.82 12.60
N ALA A 595 -34.90 18.49 12.24
CA ALA A 595 -35.05 19.13 10.94
C ALA A 595 -34.00 20.24 10.74
N ASN A 596 -33.74 21.05 11.77
CA ASN A 596 -32.73 22.10 11.74
C ASN A 596 -31.32 21.52 11.55
N TYR A 597 -30.92 20.53 12.35
CA TYR A 597 -29.61 19.89 12.19
C TYR A 597 -29.46 19.24 10.81
N CYS A 598 -30.50 18.56 10.29
CA CYS A 598 -30.45 17.99 8.93
C CYS A 598 -30.29 19.07 7.85
N LYS A 599 -30.87 20.26 8.06
CA LYS A 599 -30.70 21.41 7.17
C LYS A 599 -29.26 21.94 7.20
N GLU A 600 -28.67 22.07 8.38
CA GLU A 600 -27.26 22.47 8.54
C GLU A 600 -26.30 21.50 7.83
N ILE A 601 -26.58 20.19 7.83
CA ILE A 601 -25.79 19.20 7.08
C ILE A 601 -25.79 19.52 5.57
N ILE A 602 -26.97 19.83 5.01
CA ILE A 602 -27.12 20.15 3.58
C ILE A 602 -26.46 21.50 3.24
N GLU A 603 -26.52 22.47 4.14
CA GLU A 603 -25.90 23.79 3.94
C GLU A 603 -24.37 23.75 4.07
N THR A 604 -23.85 22.83 4.90
CA THR A 604 -22.41 22.68 5.17
C THR A 604 -21.67 21.87 4.09
N CYS A 605 -22.36 21.00 3.37
CA CYS A 605 -21.75 20.03 2.45
C CYS A 605 -22.38 20.07 1.06
N GLU A 606 -21.64 19.64 0.04
CA GLU A 606 -22.22 19.42 -1.29
C GLU A 606 -23.34 18.37 -1.23
N PRO A 607 -24.36 18.44 -2.10
CA PRO A 607 -25.51 17.54 -2.05
C PRO A 607 -25.15 16.05 -2.10
N ASP A 608 -24.06 15.67 -2.78
CA ASP A 608 -23.61 14.27 -2.88
C ASP A 608 -22.53 13.91 -1.86
N ALA A 609 -22.32 14.77 -0.86
CA ALA A 609 -21.40 14.47 0.22
C ALA A 609 -21.81 13.21 0.96
N PHE A 610 -20.82 12.39 1.27
CA PHE A 610 -20.99 11.13 1.97
C PHE A 610 -21.68 11.29 3.34
N ALA A 611 -21.49 12.43 4.02
CA ALA A 611 -22.16 12.74 5.29
C ALA A 611 -23.69 12.77 5.13
N VAL A 612 -24.22 13.39 4.07
CA VAL A 612 -25.67 13.46 3.80
C VAL A 612 -26.22 12.04 3.58
N GLN A 613 -25.61 11.28 2.67
CA GLN A 613 -26.05 9.92 2.34
C GLN A 613 -25.95 8.97 3.54
N SER A 614 -24.93 9.13 4.38
CA SER A 614 -24.76 8.31 5.58
C SER A 614 -25.84 8.61 6.62
N THR A 615 -26.15 9.89 6.86
CA THR A 615 -27.20 10.32 7.79
C THR A 615 -28.57 9.86 7.32
N GLU A 616 -28.89 10.06 6.03
CA GLU A 616 -30.13 9.58 5.41
C GLU A 616 -30.31 8.07 5.64
N ARG A 617 -29.28 7.27 5.31
CA ARG A 617 -29.30 5.81 5.54
C ARG A 617 -29.48 5.43 7.01
N GLN A 618 -28.95 6.22 7.95
CA GLN A 618 -29.14 5.95 9.37
C GLN A 618 -30.60 6.20 9.78
N PHE A 619 -31.22 7.30 9.35
CA PHE A 619 -32.64 7.56 9.62
C PHE A 619 -33.59 6.58 8.91
N SER A 620 -33.30 6.16 7.68
CA SER A 620 -34.08 5.11 7.01
C SER A 620 -34.07 3.78 7.78
N ARG A 621 -33.02 3.49 8.57
CA ARG A 621 -33.03 2.26 9.41
C ARG A 621 -34.11 2.33 10.48
N TYR A 622 -34.35 3.48 11.08
CA TYR A 622 -35.39 3.66 12.10
C TYR A 622 -36.81 3.53 11.51
N THR A 623 -37.01 3.90 10.24
CA THR A 623 -38.31 3.76 9.57
C THR A 623 -38.52 2.38 8.95
N ASP A 624 -37.47 1.73 8.46
CA ASP A 624 -37.62 0.55 7.60
C ASP A 624 -37.29 -0.75 8.32
N ILE A 625 -36.28 -0.74 9.21
CA ILE A 625 -35.67 -1.93 9.80
C ILE A 625 -35.97 -2.02 11.31
N TRP A 626 -35.74 -0.93 12.05
CA TRP A 626 -35.92 -0.84 13.50
C TRP A 626 -37.23 -0.13 13.85
N LYS A 627 -38.29 -0.41 13.10
CA LYS A 627 -39.60 0.23 13.23
C LYS A 627 -40.06 0.31 14.69
N ASN A 628 -40.31 1.53 15.16
CA ASN A 628 -40.85 1.80 16.49
C ASN A 628 -41.70 3.06 16.43
N GLU A 629 -42.86 3.05 17.08
CA GLU A 629 -43.77 4.22 17.13
C GLU A 629 -43.08 5.46 17.71
N LYS A 630 -42.15 5.29 18.64
CA LYS A 630 -41.40 6.39 19.25
C LYS A 630 -40.40 7.07 18.31
N TRP A 631 -39.97 6.39 17.24
CA TRP A 631 -38.93 6.89 16.33
C TRP A 631 -39.47 7.26 14.96
N ASP A 632 -40.57 6.65 14.52
CA ASP A 632 -41.07 6.76 13.15
C ASP A 632 -41.34 8.21 12.72
N ALA A 633 -42.03 8.99 13.57
CA ALA A 633 -42.33 10.39 13.28
C ALA A 633 -41.06 11.27 13.24
N LEU A 634 -40.12 11.04 14.17
CA LEU A 634 -38.84 11.77 14.26
C LEU A 634 -37.94 11.46 13.05
N ALA A 635 -37.82 10.19 12.69
CA ALA A 635 -37.01 9.77 11.55
C ALA A 635 -37.58 10.27 10.22
N LYS A 636 -38.91 10.28 10.08
CA LYS A 636 -39.57 10.89 8.91
C LYS A 636 -39.31 12.39 8.79
N ALA A 637 -39.23 13.11 9.91
CA ALA A 637 -38.88 14.53 9.90
C ALA A 637 -37.47 14.75 9.34
N ALA A 638 -36.49 13.94 9.76
CA ALA A 638 -35.13 13.96 9.20
C ALA A 638 -35.13 13.67 7.69
N LEU A 639 -35.78 12.57 7.28
CA LEU A 639 -35.83 12.14 5.87
C LEU A 639 -36.58 13.14 4.98
N ALA A 640 -37.56 13.87 5.50
CA ALA A 640 -38.25 14.92 4.75
C ALA A 640 -37.34 16.12 4.44
N VAL A 641 -36.27 16.33 5.22
CA VAL A 641 -35.26 17.36 4.94
C VAL A 641 -34.15 16.79 4.06
N LEU A 642 -33.59 15.63 4.42
CA LEU A 642 -32.48 15.00 3.70
C LEU A 642 -32.88 14.48 2.30
N GLY A 643 -34.13 14.05 2.16
CA GLY A 643 -34.73 13.52 0.93
C GLY A 643 -35.49 14.56 0.09
N LYS A 644 -35.54 15.84 0.51
CA LYS A 644 -35.95 16.95 -0.37
C LYS A 644 -34.86 17.13 -1.43
N ARG A 645 -34.96 16.33 -2.47
CA ARG A 645 -34.22 16.42 -3.72
C ARG A 645 -35.19 16.42 -4.88
#